data_AF-A0A7X8ZK35-F1
#
_entry.id   AF-A0A7X8ZK35-F1
#
_cell.length_a   1.000
_cell.length_b   1.000
_cell.length_c   1.000
_cell.angle_alpha   90.00
_cell.angle_beta   90.00
_cell.angle_gamma   90.00
#
_symmetry.space_group_name_H-M   'P 1'
#
loop_
_entity.id
_entity.type
_entity.pdbx_description
1 polymer ?
#
loop_
_entity_poly.entity_id
_entity_poly.type
_entity_poly.pdbx_seq_one_letter_code
_entity_poly.pdbx_strand_id
1 'polypeptide(L)'
;MTQEEIYAAIKGVLDGEQILAFAKRYREYPLKLSFSAYAQGIDFLAREYLSSGLETKVTSFPADGRSVYGDRHFPLAWDVEAGWLEVDGKRLADYAQDTYSIVPFSADSAGVQCGRIIPSEELPDKLSGDEIALFTHYPGAAEISALRERGLQAYLACVNPNPVHPSLENSRRWFNDAFGAGQIDARHQTICGFSITPREARKLLEKYRSAGPVPAQYLLQSRTFSGQAPCVSATIAGRDQRVFWLTAHAYEPHATNNVAGVACLLAAARALQQLIADGTLPQPQHSIRFFHGLEVFSLYAYALRYPEEMANAIGGMSVDSLGRREIDGYQERFVLWQDPRLRQDPLHQSALALVKIASADSGIGYYTREGSSNNEDLLQDPGFGPPWSLLYGSLWSEPGAAPQNRYFYHSNTDTADKLSPLVLRTAAAIAAAQAYYCASQECPAKPAHSPRTAMISTGNTALEKECDRMIVQRLLPGPLGFGTLSDDLRAEAAQILGYHCLEYWVLEDPGSNLYLFDGRRSIFEVAQIAGPEKLEKYQRLALLLEKAGLARITRRSVVGKQDILTGLQSLGIARGALLMVHSSLRSFGKIVGGAEAVIEALQELVGPEGIIAMPAFTDAEDGSPNPPFVAAESPVEKWVGVLPDVFRRHPGVIRSQHPTHSVCAWGQNAQEFLASETPLDIFSLTSPWRKLLDRGGKLLFLGEAIGGNTYLHALEAWHLGYMDETYARMGDKVVKVQNYPDGCRGGWYKLKRRAPYWQALEKTGIIQENTIGDARVTLLDVQQLTAAMLKIFAADPAILLHKSGCRDCAQHRARISFKPQ
;
A
#
# COMPACT_ATOMS: atom_id res chain seq x y z
N MET A 1 -22.63 -11.21 14.27
CA MET A 1 -23.05 -9.91 14.83
C MET A 1 -22.93 -8.87 13.75
N THR A 2 -23.89 -7.95 13.65
CA THR A 2 -23.84 -6.81 12.71
C THR A 2 -22.89 -5.72 13.22
N GLN A 3 -22.53 -4.75 12.36
CA GLN A 3 -21.69 -3.61 12.78
C GLN A 3 -22.37 -2.78 13.86
N GLU A 4 -23.69 -2.62 13.79
CA GLU A 4 -24.50 -1.89 14.77
C GLU A 4 -24.47 -2.55 16.15
N GLU A 5 -24.63 -3.88 16.21
CA GLU A 5 -24.58 -4.65 17.46
C GLU A 5 -23.19 -4.55 18.11
N ILE A 6 -22.13 -4.69 17.30
CA ILE A 6 -20.73 -4.57 17.76
C ILE A 6 -20.47 -3.15 18.29
N TYR A 7 -20.84 -2.13 17.52
CA TYR A 7 -20.68 -0.73 17.93
C TYR A 7 -21.43 -0.43 19.23
N ALA A 8 -22.68 -0.89 19.37
CA ALA A 8 -23.49 -0.68 20.55
C ALA A 8 -22.88 -1.35 21.80
N ALA A 9 -22.41 -2.59 21.68
CA ALA A 9 -21.74 -3.32 22.77
C ALA A 9 -20.46 -2.61 23.25
N ILE A 10 -19.59 -2.24 22.30
CA ILE A 10 -18.34 -1.52 22.58
C ILE A 10 -18.61 -0.15 23.21
N LYS A 11 -19.50 0.64 22.59
CA LYS A 11 -19.88 1.95 23.14
C LYS A 11 -20.44 1.83 24.55
N GLY A 12 -21.17 0.76 24.84
CA GLY A 12 -21.80 0.49 26.13
C GLY A 12 -20.82 0.43 27.31
N VAL A 13 -19.59 -0.03 27.09
CA VAL A 13 -18.54 -0.13 28.12
C VAL A 13 -17.54 1.03 28.12
N LEU A 14 -17.55 1.87 27.08
CA LEU A 14 -16.68 3.05 26.99
C LEU A 14 -17.23 4.22 27.81
N ASP A 15 -16.35 4.86 28.59
CA ASP A 15 -16.63 6.07 29.36
C ASP A 15 -15.76 7.23 28.87
N GLY A 16 -16.39 8.23 28.24
CA GLY A 16 -15.70 9.39 27.68
C GLY A 16 -14.92 10.23 28.70
N GLU A 17 -15.38 10.29 29.95
CA GLU A 17 -14.70 11.04 31.01
C GLU A 17 -13.41 10.35 31.44
N GLN A 18 -13.39 9.01 31.44
CA GLN A 18 -12.18 8.24 31.70
C GLN A 18 -11.15 8.39 30.57
N ILE A 19 -11.61 8.43 29.31
CA ILE A 19 -10.75 8.69 28.15
C ILE A 19 -10.13 10.09 28.29
N LEU A 20 -10.93 11.10 28.63
CA LEU A 20 -10.46 12.46 28.88
C LEU A 20 -9.45 12.53 30.04
N ALA A 21 -9.73 11.85 31.15
CA ALA A 21 -8.83 11.79 32.29
C ALA A 21 -7.48 11.14 31.94
N PHE A 22 -7.50 10.08 31.14
CA PHE A 22 -6.28 9.48 30.61
C PHE A 22 -5.53 10.45 29.69
N ALA A 23 -6.22 11.10 28.74
CA ALA A 23 -5.63 12.08 27.84
C ALA A 23 -4.88 13.18 28.61
N LYS A 24 -5.49 13.73 29.67
CA LYS A 24 -4.84 14.71 30.56
C LYS A 24 -3.56 14.18 31.20
N ARG A 25 -3.59 12.96 31.75
CA ARG A 25 -2.40 12.34 32.37
C ARG A 25 -1.30 12.04 31.36
N TYR A 26 -1.66 11.54 30.18
CA TYR A 26 -0.71 11.19 29.14
C TYR A 26 -0.04 12.44 28.55
N ARG A 27 -0.77 13.55 28.39
CA ARG A 27 -0.26 14.79 27.82
C ARG A 27 0.96 15.37 28.55
N GLU A 28 1.10 15.11 29.84
CA GLU A 28 2.22 15.60 30.66
C GLU A 28 3.60 15.12 30.16
N TYR A 29 3.65 14.02 29.40
CA TYR A 29 4.89 13.54 28.79
C TYR A 29 5.28 14.34 27.54
N PRO A 30 4.49 14.33 26.44
CA PRO A 30 4.86 15.07 25.24
C PRO A 30 4.85 16.59 25.44
N LEU A 31 4.13 17.13 26.44
CA LEU A 31 4.13 18.57 26.76
C LEU A 31 5.53 19.11 27.12
N LYS A 32 6.45 18.26 27.57
CA LYS A 32 7.86 18.63 27.86
C LYS A 32 8.73 18.76 26.61
N LEU A 33 8.17 18.59 25.40
CA LEU A 33 8.86 18.80 24.11
C LEU A 33 10.27 18.19 24.03
N SER A 34 10.47 17.00 24.59
CA SER A 34 11.79 16.37 24.68
C SER A 34 11.71 14.88 24.35
N PHE A 35 12.76 14.36 23.72
CA PHE A 35 12.86 12.95 23.36
C PHE A 35 12.85 12.06 24.59
N SER A 36 13.52 12.48 25.67
CA SER A 36 13.52 11.74 26.93
C SER A 36 12.11 11.63 27.53
N ALA A 37 11.30 12.70 27.47
CA ALA A 37 9.93 12.66 27.97
C ALA A 37 9.01 11.84 27.06
N TYR A 38 9.20 11.91 25.74
CA TYR A 38 8.53 11.06 24.77
C TYR A 38 8.78 9.57 25.07
N ALA A 39 10.03 9.17 25.29
CA ALA A 39 10.38 7.78 25.65
C ALA A 39 9.69 7.33 26.95
N GLN A 40 9.68 8.19 27.98
CA GLN A 40 8.94 7.92 29.23
C GLN A 40 7.43 7.76 28.99
N GLY A 41 6.85 8.55 28.08
CA GLY A 41 5.45 8.44 27.67
C GLY A 41 5.13 7.09 27.02
N ILE A 42 6.01 6.60 26.15
CA ILE A 42 5.87 5.27 25.53
C ILE A 42 5.97 4.17 26.58
N ASP A 43 6.90 4.24 27.52
CA ASP A 43 7.02 3.28 28.62
C ASP A 43 5.80 3.30 29.57
N PHE A 44 5.24 4.48 29.81
CA PHE A 44 3.98 4.63 30.54
C PHE A 44 2.83 3.97 29.78
N LEU A 45 2.69 4.25 28.49
CA LEU A 45 1.63 3.67 27.66
C LEU A 45 1.75 2.14 27.54
N ALA A 46 2.98 1.61 27.42
CA ALA A 46 3.22 0.17 27.42
C ALA A 46 2.77 -0.50 28.71
N ARG A 47 3.00 0.14 29.87
CA ARG A 47 2.50 -0.36 31.16
C ARG A 47 0.97 -0.34 31.23
N GLU A 48 0.33 0.68 30.67
CA GLU A 48 -1.14 0.79 30.63
C GLU A 48 -1.78 -0.29 29.73
N TYR A 49 -1.13 -0.66 28.62
CA TYR A 49 -1.55 -1.78 27.78
C TYR A 49 -1.33 -3.14 28.46
N LEU A 50 -0.15 -3.34 29.08
CA LEU A 50 0.17 -4.56 29.82
C LEU A 50 -0.79 -4.77 31.00
N SER A 51 -1.12 -3.71 31.76
CA SER A 51 -2.08 -3.77 32.86
C SER A 51 -3.51 -4.04 32.39
N SER A 52 -3.79 -3.81 31.10
CA SER A 52 -5.07 -4.12 30.47
C SER A 52 -5.14 -5.57 29.98
N GLY A 53 -4.08 -6.37 30.15
CA GLY A 53 -4.04 -7.79 29.78
C GLY A 53 -3.63 -8.08 28.35
N LEU A 54 -3.10 -7.09 27.62
CA LEU A 54 -2.65 -7.28 26.23
C LEU A 54 -1.19 -7.70 26.15
N GLU A 55 -0.86 -8.54 25.17
CA GLU A 55 0.52 -8.82 24.80
C GLU A 55 1.16 -7.53 24.28
N THR A 56 2.21 -7.04 24.96
CA THR A 56 2.78 -5.71 24.71
C THR A 56 4.28 -5.80 24.45
N LYS A 57 4.75 -5.11 23.40
CA LYS A 57 6.15 -5.06 22.96
C LYS A 57 6.57 -3.60 22.75
N VAL A 58 7.68 -3.20 23.38
CA VAL A 58 8.37 -1.95 23.07
C VAL A 58 9.50 -2.25 22.08
N THR A 59 9.54 -1.52 20.97
CA THR A 59 10.59 -1.62 19.96
C THR A 59 11.26 -0.27 19.81
N SER A 60 12.58 -0.22 19.83
CA SER A 60 13.33 1.04 19.66
C SER A 60 14.08 1.07 18.33
N PHE A 61 14.14 2.27 17.77
CA PHE A 61 14.95 2.61 16.61
C PHE A 61 15.98 3.68 17.00
N PRO A 62 17.19 3.69 16.42
CA PRO A 62 18.17 4.72 16.71
C PRO A 62 17.66 6.11 16.33
N ALA A 63 17.72 7.05 17.26
CA ALA A 63 17.45 8.47 17.04
C ALA A 63 18.80 9.21 17.02
N ASP A 64 19.61 8.93 16.00
CA ASP A 64 21.03 9.31 15.91
C ASP A 64 21.33 10.31 14.78
N GLY A 65 20.30 10.75 14.04
CA GLY A 65 20.47 11.63 12.89
C GLY A 65 21.24 11.01 11.73
N ARG A 66 21.37 9.67 11.67
CA ARG A 66 22.19 8.99 10.65
C ARG A 66 21.55 7.70 10.13
N SER A 67 20.91 6.95 11.01
CA SER A 67 20.19 5.73 10.67
C SER A 67 19.11 6.00 9.63
N VAL A 68 19.05 5.15 8.61
CA VAL A 68 18.11 5.28 7.49
C VAL A 68 17.14 4.12 7.48
N TYR A 69 15.86 4.44 7.38
CA TYR A 69 14.81 3.46 7.08
C TYR A 69 14.13 3.89 5.78
N GLY A 70 14.22 3.04 4.76
CA GLY A 70 13.82 3.39 3.40
C GLY A 70 14.76 4.46 2.86
N ASP A 71 14.25 5.67 2.69
CA ASP A 71 15.00 6.85 2.24
C ASP A 71 14.91 8.02 3.24
N ARG A 72 14.58 7.74 4.50
CA ARG A 72 14.42 8.75 5.56
C ARG A 72 15.47 8.58 6.65
N HIS A 73 16.10 9.69 7.02
CA HIS A 73 16.97 9.75 8.19
C HIS A 73 16.10 9.79 9.45
N PHE A 74 16.40 8.94 10.42
CA PHE A 74 15.79 9.04 11.73
C PHE A 74 16.35 10.27 12.47
N PRO A 75 15.50 11.04 13.15
CA PRO A 75 15.92 12.30 13.76
C PRO A 75 16.93 12.07 14.88
N LEU A 76 17.77 13.07 15.11
CA LEU A 76 18.65 13.15 16.27
C LEU A 76 17.82 13.43 17.53
N ALA A 77 18.08 12.73 18.63
CA ALA A 77 17.36 13.00 19.86
C ALA A 77 17.68 14.40 20.40
N TRP A 78 16.67 15.08 20.92
CA TRP A 78 16.78 16.44 21.45
C TRP A 78 16.03 16.59 22.77
N ASP A 79 16.69 17.23 23.73
CA ASP A 79 16.11 17.59 25.03
C ASP A 79 16.36 19.07 25.30
N VAL A 80 15.41 19.70 26.01
CA VAL A 80 15.52 21.05 26.56
C VAL A 80 15.35 21.00 28.08
N GLU A 81 16.24 21.69 28.78
CA GLU A 81 16.23 21.78 30.25
C GLU A 81 15.61 23.12 30.71
N ALA A 82 16.04 24.22 30.10
CA ALA A 82 15.55 25.55 30.39
C ALA A 82 15.65 26.45 29.15
N GLY A 83 14.80 27.47 29.07
CA GLY A 83 14.91 28.46 28.02
C GLY A 83 14.04 29.67 28.30
N TRP A 84 14.57 30.85 28.04
CA TRP A 84 13.84 32.09 28.19
C TRP A 84 14.42 33.21 27.32
N LEU A 85 13.58 34.18 27.00
CA LEU A 85 13.95 35.44 26.35
C LEU A 85 13.29 36.60 27.09
N GLU A 86 14.09 37.63 27.40
CA GLU A 86 13.71 38.78 28.20
C GLU A 86 13.94 40.09 27.46
N VAL A 87 12.96 40.99 27.59
CA VAL A 87 13.03 42.38 27.11
C VAL A 87 12.51 43.29 28.22
N ASP A 88 13.27 44.32 28.59
CA ASP A 88 12.94 45.29 29.65
C ASP A 88 12.52 44.64 30.98
N GLY A 89 13.26 43.62 31.43
CA GLY A 89 12.97 42.90 32.68
C GLY A 89 11.73 41.99 32.63
N LYS A 90 11.13 41.80 31.44
CA LYS A 90 9.98 40.93 31.24
C LYS A 90 10.32 39.73 30.34
N ARG A 91 10.08 38.52 30.85
CA ARG A 91 10.09 37.28 30.06
C ARG A 91 9.00 37.31 28.99
N LEU A 92 9.39 37.33 27.72
CA LEU A 92 8.50 37.19 26.57
C LEU A 92 8.37 35.73 26.11
N ALA A 93 9.38 34.93 26.41
CA ALA A 93 9.40 33.48 26.27
C ALA A 93 9.95 32.89 27.57
N ASP A 94 9.30 31.85 28.11
CA ASP A 94 9.71 31.18 29.34
C ASP A 94 9.24 29.72 29.32
N TYR A 95 10.19 28.80 29.09
CA TYR A 95 9.94 27.38 29.01
C TYR A 95 9.31 26.80 30.28
N ALA A 96 9.65 27.36 31.45
CA ALA A 96 9.11 26.88 32.73
C ALA A 96 7.62 27.23 32.90
N GLN A 97 7.14 28.28 32.23
CA GLN A 97 5.74 28.70 32.25
C GLN A 97 4.94 28.11 31.10
N ASP A 98 5.53 28.07 29.91
CA ASP A 98 4.90 27.56 28.70
C ASP A 98 5.96 26.94 27.78
N THR A 99 5.92 25.61 27.67
CA THR A 99 6.92 24.85 26.90
C THR A 99 6.93 25.22 25.42
N TYR A 100 5.81 25.70 24.87
CA TYR A 100 5.72 26.19 23.48
C TYR A 100 6.53 27.46 23.24
N SER A 101 7.08 28.09 24.28
CA SER A 101 7.96 29.26 24.17
C SER A 101 9.28 28.96 23.46
N ILE A 102 9.68 27.69 23.36
CA ILE A 102 10.92 27.25 22.72
C ILE A 102 10.61 26.52 21.43
N VAL A 103 11.34 26.83 20.37
CA VAL A 103 11.25 26.09 19.12
C VAL A 103 11.99 24.75 19.28
N PRO A 104 11.35 23.59 19.01
CA PRO A 104 12.01 22.30 19.07
C PRO A 104 13.31 22.26 18.27
N PHE A 105 14.28 21.52 18.78
CA PHE A 105 15.62 21.38 18.21
C PHE A 105 16.50 22.64 18.18
N SER A 106 16.09 23.70 18.88
CA SER A 106 16.93 24.88 19.07
C SER A 106 18.28 24.53 19.69
N ALA A 107 19.33 25.23 19.27
CA ALA A 107 20.70 25.06 19.78
C ALA A 107 20.86 25.58 21.22
N ASP A 108 21.88 25.07 21.92
CA ASP A 108 22.30 25.60 23.22
C ASP A 108 22.94 26.98 23.04
N SER A 109 22.57 27.94 23.91
CA SER A 109 23.08 29.30 23.85
C SER A 109 24.45 29.48 24.51
N ALA A 110 25.04 28.43 25.10
CA ALA A 110 26.28 28.45 25.85
C ALA A 110 26.28 29.46 27.01
N GLY A 111 25.16 29.54 27.74
CA GLY A 111 24.95 30.50 28.83
C GLY A 111 24.06 31.68 28.43
N VAL A 112 24.00 32.70 29.29
CA VAL A 112 23.17 33.89 29.03
C VAL A 112 23.82 34.74 27.96
N GLN A 113 23.06 35.03 26.91
CA GLN A 113 23.47 35.88 25.81
C GLN A 113 22.72 37.22 25.86
N CYS A 114 23.40 38.27 25.40
CA CYS A 114 22.81 39.58 25.16
C CYS A 114 22.72 39.80 23.65
N GLY A 115 21.62 40.38 23.20
CA GLY A 115 21.45 40.70 21.80
C GLY A 115 20.45 41.83 21.57
N ARG A 116 20.20 42.12 20.29
CA ARG A 116 19.30 43.19 19.86
C ARG A 116 18.30 42.63 18.87
N ILE A 117 17.01 42.74 19.19
CA ILE A 117 15.92 42.29 18.34
C ILE A 117 15.73 43.26 17.19
N ILE A 118 15.74 42.72 15.97
CA ILE A 118 15.57 43.45 14.70
C ILE A 118 14.56 42.66 13.85
N PRO A 119 13.55 43.30 13.23
CA PRO A 119 12.67 42.65 12.27
C PRO A 119 13.48 41.94 11.16
N SER A 120 13.07 40.74 10.78
CA SER A 120 13.80 39.91 9.81
C SER A 120 14.12 40.62 8.50
N GLU A 121 13.21 41.47 8.05
CA GLU A 121 13.26 42.27 6.82
C GLU A 121 14.18 43.50 6.91
N GLU A 122 14.57 43.90 8.13
CA GLU A 122 15.44 45.05 8.41
C GLU A 122 16.86 44.60 8.85
N LEU A 123 17.16 43.30 8.79
CA LEU A 123 18.47 42.77 9.16
C LEU A 123 19.56 43.25 8.19
N PRO A 124 20.72 43.71 8.70
CA PRO A 124 21.82 44.15 7.84
C PRO A 124 22.41 42.98 7.05
N ASP A 125 22.93 43.24 5.85
CA ASP A 125 23.52 42.20 4.98
C ASP A 125 24.58 41.37 5.71
N LYS A 126 25.44 42.05 6.49
CA LYS A 126 26.45 41.45 7.35
C LYS A 126 26.01 41.52 8.81
N LEU A 127 25.83 40.35 9.44
CA LEU A 127 25.49 40.25 10.86
C LEU A 127 26.74 40.33 11.72
N SER A 128 26.62 40.97 12.89
CA SER A 128 27.69 41.09 13.88
C SER A 128 27.64 40.01 14.97
N GLY A 129 26.58 39.21 14.99
CA GLY A 129 26.40 38.03 15.84
C GLY A 129 25.60 38.31 17.11
N ASP A 130 25.26 39.57 17.39
CA ASP A 130 24.38 39.97 18.50
C ASP A 130 22.94 40.25 18.05
N GLU A 131 22.65 40.17 16.75
CA GLU A 131 21.32 40.35 16.21
C GLU A 131 20.41 39.16 16.53
N ILE A 132 19.17 39.46 16.90
CA ILE A 132 18.11 38.48 17.11
C ILE A 132 17.00 38.80 16.11
N ALA A 133 16.74 37.88 15.17
CA ALA A 133 15.72 38.10 14.14
C ALA A 133 14.31 37.99 14.73
N LEU A 134 13.44 38.97 14.47
CA LEU A 134 12.00 38.89 14.72
C LEU A 134 11.27 38.55 13.43
N PHE A 135 10.71 37.35 13.35
CA PHE A 135 9.82 36.95 12.27
C PHE A 135 8.37 37.25 12.62
N THR A 136 7.68 37.91 11.69
CA THR A 136 6.23 38.19 11.75
C THR A 136 5.42 37.26 10.85
N HIS A 137 6.05 36.19 10.39
CA HIS A 137 5.48 35.10 9.60
C HIS A 137 6.02 33.77 10.14
N TYR A 138 5.55 32.67 9.55
CA TYR A 138 6.11 31.35 9.81
C TYR A 138 7.43 31.19 9.04
N PRO A 139 8.62 31.20 9.68
CA PRO A 139 9.88 31.13 8.96
C PRO A 139 10.13 29.70 8.45
N GLY A 140 10.54 29.58 7.18
CA GLY A 140 10.92 28.29 6.61
C GLY A 140 12.34 27.88 6.98
N ALA A 141 12.65 26.58 6.94
CA ALA A 141 13.99 26.06 7.22
C ALA A 141 15.10 26.67 6.34
N ALA A 142 14.78 26.97 5.07
CA ALA A 142 15.70 27.63 4.14
C ALA A 142 16.03 29.08 4.55
N GLU A 143 15.02 29.82 5.03
CA GLU A 143 15.18 31.21 5.49
C GLU A 143 16.07 31.27 6.74
N ILE A 144 15.81 30.40 7.71
CA ILE A 144 16.61 30.27 8.93
C ILE A 144 18.04 29.86 8.59
N SER A 145 18.23 28.89 7.69
CA SER A 145 19.56 28.43 7.27
C SER A 145 20.36 29.55 6.60
N ALA A 146 19.74 30.34 5.71
CA ALA A 146 20.40 31.46 5.05
C ALA A 146 20.85 32.56 6.04
N LEU A 147 20.03 32.84 7.07
CA LEU A 147 20.39 33.80 8.10
C LEU A 147 21.47 33.27 9.06
N ARG A 148 21.43 31.98 9.39
CA ARG A 148 22.50 31.32 10.15
C ARG A 148 23.84 31.43 9.42
N GLU A 149 23.86 31.17 8.11
CA GLU A 149 25.08 31.29 7.28
C GLU A 149 25.64 32.72 7.24
N ARG A 150 24.79 33.72 7.42
CA ARG A 150 25.20 35.13 7.60
C ARG A 150 25.71 35.45 9.00
N GLY A 151 25.60 34.51 9.96
CA GLY A 151 26.08 34.63 11.33
C GLY A 151 24.99 34.75 12.41
N LEU A 152 23.70 34.66 12.07
CA LEU A 152 22.61 34.77 13.04
C LEU A 152 22.71 33.64 14.08
N GLN A 153 22.56 33.98 15.37
CA GLN A 153 22.63 33.01 16.49
C GLN A 153 21.29 32.75 17.17
N ALA A 154 20.32 33.66 17.02
CA ALA A 154 19.01 33.53 17.64
C ALA A 154 17.89 34.20 16.83
N TYR A 155 16.68 33.70 16.98
CA TYR A 155 15.46 34.33 16.47
C TYR A 155 14.28 34.12 17.40
N LEU A 156 13.28 34.98 17.24
CA LEU A 156 11.93 34.77 17.76
C LEU A 156 10.92 34.91 16.64
N ALA A 157 9.86 34.11 16.70
CA ALA A 157 8.85 34.05 15.65
C ALA A 157 7.44 34.14 16.22
N CYS A 158 6.60 34.87 15.50
CA CYS A 158 5.15 34.88 15.64
C CYS A 158 4.56 34.64 14.25
N VAL A 159 3.70 33.62 14.11
CA VAL A 159 3.15 33.21 12.80
C VAL A 159 2.38 34.33 12.11
N ASN A 160 1.62 35.11 12.87
CA ASN A 160 0.91 36.28 12.36
C ASN A 160 0.63 37.27 13.51
N PRO A 161 1.18 38.50 13.47
CA PRO A 161 0.92 39.53 14.47
C PRO A 161 -0.54 39.96 14.57
N ASN A 162 -1.34 39.69 13.53
CA ASN A 162 -2.77 39.96 13.46
C ASN A 162 -3.52 38.64 13.27
N PRO A 163 -3.76 37.87 14.34
CA PRO A 163 -4.28 36.52 14.23
C PRO A 163 -5.68 36.51 13.60
N VAL A 164 -6.02 35.40 12.95
CA VAL A 164 -7.33 35.20 12.30
C VAL A 164 -8.50 35.26 13.29
N HIS A 165 -8.24 35.05 14.58
CA HIS A 165 -9.23 35.15 15.65
C HIS A 165 -8.67 35.82 16.92
N PRO A 166 -9.43 36.69 17.62
CA PRO A 166 -8.96 37.42 18.80
C PRO A 166 -8.50 36.55 19.98
N SER A 167 -9.02 35.33 20.13
CA SER A 167 -8.59 34.42 21.20
C SER A 167 -7.13 33.95 21.06
N LEU A 168 -6.55 34.07 19.86
CA LEU A 168 -5.17 33.67 19.56
C LEU A 168 -4.15 34.77 19.86
N GLU A 169 -4.61 35.92 20.35
CA GLU A 169 -3.77 37.08 20.69
C GLU A 169 -2.60 36.74 21.64
N ASN A 170 -2.82 35.76 22.52
CA ASN A 170 -1.81 35.26 23.47
C ASN A 170 -1.39 33.81 23.17
N SER A 171 -1.66 33.30 21.96
CA SER A 171 -1.25 31.95 21.55
C SER A 171 0.22 31.91 21.15
N ARG A 172 0.84 30.76 21.36
CA ARG A 172 2.18 30.42 20.86
C ARG A 172 2.07 29.25 19.91
N ARG A 173 2.91 29.25 18.89
CA ARG A 173 2.96 28.22 17.86
C ARG A 173 4.15 27.30 18.05
N TRP A 174 3.91 26.01 17.84
CA TRP A 174 4.91 24.96 17.79
C TRP A 174 5.51 24.92 16.40
N PHE A 175 6.79 25.29 16.29
CA PHE A 175 7.51 25.35 15.03
C PHE A 175 8.32 24.07 14.84
N ASN A 176 7.68 22.98 14.42
CA ASN A 176 8.32 21.67 14.33
C ASN A 176 9.15 21.45 13.05
N ASP A 177 9.07 22.35 12.06
CA ASP A 177 9.76 22.27 10.77
C ASP A 177 10.74 23.43 10.50
N ALA A 178 10.93 24.33 11.47
CA ALA A 178 11.82 25.50 11.36
C ALA A 178 13.28 25.11 11.04
N PHE A 179 13.67 23.86 11.30
CA PHE A 179 15.00 23.34 11.04
C PHE A 179 14.98 22.09 10.13
N GLY A 180 13.91 21.91 9.35
CA GLY A 180 13.62 20.69 8.60
C GLY A 180 12.51 19.92 9.31
N ALA A 181 11.39 19.68 8.63
CA ALA A 181 10.13 19.11 9.13
C ALA A 181 10.27 17.93 10.11
N GLY A 182 10.51 18.21 11.39
CA GLY A 182 10.85 17.21 12.42
C GLY A 182 12.15 16.43 12.19
N GLN A 183 12.98 16.84 11.23
CA GLN A 183 14.13 16.10 10.71
C GLN A 183 15.42 16.87 10.90
N ILE A 184 15.83 16.98 12.16
CA ILE A 184 17.22 17.30 12.44
C ILE A 184 17.98 16.00 12.40
N ASP A 185 18.78 15.84 11.36
CA ASP A 185 19.77 14.79 11.31
C ASP A 185 21.17 15.35 11.65
N ALA A 186 22.18 14.50 11.61
CA ALA A 186 23.54 14.90 12.00
C ALA A 186 24.19 15.96 11.09
N ARG A 187 23.57 16.30 9.95
CA ARG A 187 24.06 17.33 9.01
C ARG A 187 23.56 18.73 9.38
N HIS A 188 22.45 18.82 10.11
CA HIS A 188 21.79 20.08 10.40
C HIS A 188 22.52 20.88 11.49
N GLN A 189 22.70 22.18 11.26
CA GLN A 189 23.17 23.14 12.26
C GLN A 189 22.01 24.05 12.68
N THR A 190 21.70 24.11 13.98
CA THR A 190 20.59 24.93 14.49
C THR A 190 21.08 26.17 15.23
N ILE A 191 20.13 27.07 15.49
CA ILE A 191 20.32 28.30 16.26
C ILE A 191 19.23 28.37 17.35
N CYS A 192 19.31 29.35 18.26
CA CYS A 192 18.29 29.51 19.31
C CYS A 192 16.97 30.03 18.70
N GLY A 193 15.86 29.35 18.94
CA GLY A 193 14.53 29.75 18.46
C GLY A 193 13.51 29.91 19.58
N PHE A 194 12.78 31.02 19.57
CA PHE A 194 11.71 31.32 20.53
C PHE A 194 10.36 31.54 19.84
N SER A 195 9.26 31.03 20.42
CA SER A 195 7.89 31.33 19.97
C SER A 195 7.29 32.44 20.82
N ILE A 196 6.89 33.53 20.17
CA ILE A 196 6.26 34.68 20.84
C ILE A 196 4.79 34.84 20.47
N THR A 197 4.01 35.51 21.32
CA THR A 197 2.60 35.78 21.05
C THR A 197 2.43 36.90 20.02
N PRO A 198 1.31 36.95 19.27
CA PRO A 198 0.99 38.08 18.40
C PRO A 198 1.05 39.44 19.11
N ARG A 199 0.57 39.49 20.36
CA ARG A 199 0.64 40.70 21.20
C ARG A 199 2.07 41.16 21.44
N GLU A 200 2.94 40.23 21.79
CA GLU A 200 4.35 40.51 22.06
C GLU A 200 5.06 40.96 20.78
N ALA A 201 4.78 40.32 19.64
CA ALA A 201 5.36 40.68 18.35
C ALA A 201 5.02 42.13 17.97
N ARG A 202 3.75 42.52 18.09
CA ARG A 202 3.32 43.90 17.81
C ARG A 202 4.02 44.93 18.70
N LYS A 203 4.13 44.65 20.00
CA LYS A 203 4.86 45.52 20.94
C LYS A 203 6.33 45.65 20.59
N LEU A 204 6.98 44.57 20.16
CA LEU A 204 8.38 44.61 19.72
C LEU A 204 8.54 45.43 18.44
N LEU A 205 7.62 45.31 17.47
CA LEU A 205 7.63 46.12 16.26
C LEU A 205 7.43 47.61 16.56
N GLU A 206 6.51 47.95 17.46
CA GLU A 206 6.30 49.34 17.90
C GLU A 206 7.56 49.91 18.57
N LYS A 207 8.18 49.15 19.48
CA LYS A 207 9.46 49.53 20.09
C LYS A 207 10.56 49.72 19.06
N TYR A 208 10.70 48.77 18.14
CA TYR A 208 11.70 48.87 17.08
C TYR A 208 11.52 50.12 16.21
N ARG A 209 10.28 50.40 15.78
CA ARG A 209 9.97 51.59 14.96
C ARG A 209 10.23 52.93 15.68
N SER A 210 10.11 52.93 17.00
CA SER A 210 10.26 54.15 17.83
C SER A 210 11.71 54.40 18.28
N ALA A 211 12.48 53.35 18.56
CA ALA A 211 13.80 53.47 19.17
C ALA A 211 14.93 52.69 18.46
N GLY A 212 14.64 51.96 17.38
CA GLY A 212 15.59 51.08 16.70
C GLY A 212 15.75 49.71 17.37
N PRO A 213 16.88 49.02 17.16
CA PRO A 213 17.12 47.67 17.68
C PRO A 213 16.81 47.53 19.19
N VAL A 214 16.00 46.53 19.56
CA VAL A 214 15.48 46.38 20.93
C VAL A 214 16.38 45.46 21.76
N PRO A 215 17.03 45.94 22.84
CA PRO A 215 17.89 45.10 23.66
C PRO A 215 17.13 43.91 24.28
N ALA A 216 17.75 42.74 24.30
CA ALA A 216 17.21 41.54 24.88
C ALA A 216 18.30 40.67 25.52
N GLN A 217 17.90 39.83 26.45
CA GLN A 217 18.73 38.75 26.98
C GLN A 217 18.03 37.43 26.75
N TYR A 218 18.79 36.38 26.50
CA TYR A 218 18.22 35.04 26.35
C TYR A 218 19.15 33.96 26.89
N LEU A 219 18.54 32.84 27.26
CA LEU A 219 19.21 31.59 27.61
C LEU A 219 18.43 30.48 26.94
N LEU A 220 19.12 29.51 26.38
CA LEU A 220 18.54 28.25 25.93
C LEU A 220 19.51 27.13 26.29
N GLN A 221 19.06 26.25 27.19
CA GLN A 221 19.81 25.08 27.61
C GLN A 221 19.18 23.84 26.99
N SER A 222 19.80 23.34 25.93
CA SER A 222 19.33 22.19 25.18
C SER A 222 20.49 21.30 24.78
N ARG A 223 20.17 20.09 24.34
CA ARG A 223 21.18 19.18 23.79
C ARG A 223 20.60 18.36 22.67
N THR A 224 21.42 18.14 21.66
CA THR A 224 21.22 17.05 20.70
C THR A 224 22.14 15.88 21.07
N PHE A 225 21.66 14.65 20.91
CA PHE A 225 22.42 13.45 21.25
C PHE A 225 21.95 12.23 20.45
N SER A 226 22.80 11.20 20.38
CA SER A 226 22.38 9.91 19.82
C SER A 226 21.51 9.18 20.85
N GLY A 227 20.21 9.05 20.55
CA GLY A 227 19.22 8.46 21.44
C GLY A 227 18.50 7.26 20.83
N GLN A 228 17.35 6.94 21.41
CA GLN A 228 16.43 5.91 20.91
C GLN A 228 15.04 6.52 20.76
N ALA A 229 14.34 6.17 19.68
CA ALA A 229 12.94 6.45 19.46
C ALA A 229 12.13 5.15 19.69
N PRO A 230 11.61 4.93 20.92
CA PRO A 230 10.79 3.75 21.22
C PRO A 230 9.38 3.89 20.65
N CYS A 231 8.82 2.80 20.14
CA CYS A 231 7.40 2.65 19.86
C CYS A 231 6.84 1.49 20.67
N VAL A 232 5.53 1.52 20.93
CA VAL A 232 4.81 0.45 21.61
C VAL A 232 3.81 -0.19 20.66
N SER A 233 3.79 -1.53 20.67
CA SER A 233 2.76 -2.33 20.04
C SER A 233 2.08 -3.22 21.08
N ALA A 234 0.76 -3.27 21.06
CA ALA A 234 -0.05 -4.14 21.92
C ALA A 234 -1.04 -4.94 21.09
N THR A 235 -1.25 -6.23 21.41
CA THR A 235 -2.06 -7.13 20.59
C THR A 235 -3.14 -7.83 21.42
N ILE A 236 -4.36 -7.87 20.88
CA ILE A 236 -5.42 -8.80 21.27
C ILE A 236 -5.32 -10.00 20.32
N ALA A 237 -5.06 -11.18 20.87
CA ALA A 237 -4.81 -12.38 20.09
C ALA A 237 -6.08 -12.94 19.42
N GLY A 238 -6.02 -13.10 18.10
CA GLY A 238 -7.00 -13.85 17.33
C GLY A 238 -6.70 -15.35 17.30
N ARG A 239 -7.44 -16.08 16.46
CA ARG A 239 -7.25 -17.53 16.23
C ARG A 239 -6.14 -17.84 15.22
N ASP A 240 -5.77 -16.87 14.39
CA ASP A 240 -4.69 -16.99 13.41
C ASP A 240 -3.68 -15.81 13.48
N GLN A 241 -2.67 -15.86 12.61
CA GLN A 241 -1.56 -14.91 12.57
C GLN A 241 -1.89 -13.61 11.80
N ARG A 242 -3.07 -13.50 11.17
CA ARG A 242 -3.47 -12.29 10.46
C ARG A 242 -3.86 -11.20 11.45
N VAL A 243 -3.73 -9.94 11.05
CA VAL A 243 -3.86 -8.81 11.99
C VAL A 243 -4.51 -7.57 11.38
N PHE A 244 -5.47 -6.98 12.08
CA PHE A 244 -5.99 -5.64 11.79
C PHE A 244 -5.27 -4.60 12.66
N TRP A 245 -4.82 -3.50 12.07
CA TRP A 245 -4.01 -2.49 12.75
C TRP A 245 -4.80 -1.23 13.13
N LEU A 246 -4.59 -0.76 14.35
CA LEU A 246 -5.04 0.53 14.85
C LEU A 246 -3.82 1.35 15.26
N THR A 247 -3.70 2.58 14.74
CA THR A 247 -2.50 3.41 15.00
C THR A 247 -2.85 4.83 15.39
N ALA A 248 -2.07 5.38 16.33
CA ALA A 248 -2.07 6.80 16.68
C ALA A 248 -0.63 7.20 16.99
N HIS A 249 -0.21 8.40 16.61
CA HIS A 249 1.14 8.86 16.95
C HIS A 249 1.15 9.44 18.37
N ALA A 250 2.31 9.33 19.03
CA ALA A 250 2.45 9.53 20.48
C ALA A 250 3.46 10.61 20.85
N TYR A 251 3.94 11.39 19.87
CA TYR A 251 5.03 12.35 20.04
C TYR A 251 4.55 13.75 20.40
N GLU A 252 3.42 14.18 19.83
CA GLU A 252 3.03 15.58 19.89
C GLU A 252 2.30 15.97 21.19
N PRO A 253 2.52 17.22 21.69
CA PRO A 253 1.95 17.71 22.94
C PRO A 253 0.46 18.10 22.85
N HIS A 254 -0.12 18.18 21.65
CA HIS A 254 -1.43 18.77 21.47
C HIS A 254 -2.53 17.80 21.89
N ALA A 255 -3.57 18.36 22.53
CA ALA A 255 -4.65 17.55 23.06
C ALA A 255 -5.42 16.82 21.95
N THR A 256 -5.72 17.51 20.84
CA THR A 256 -6.36 16.89 19.68
C THR A 256 -5.36 16.19 18.76
N ASN A 257 -4.16 16.75 18.59
CA ASN A 257 -3.07 16.20 17.75
C ASN A 257 -1.84 15.77 18.59
N ASN A 258 -1.69 14.53 19.02
CA ASN A 258 -2.62 13.40 18.89
C ASN A 258 -2.81 12.65 20.21
N VAL A 259 -2.77 13.37 21.34
CA VAL A 259 -3.07 12.80 22.65
C VAL A 259 -4.47 12.15 22.67
N ALA A 260 -5.45 12.75 21.99
CA ALA A 260 -6.80 12.19 21.85
C ALA A 260 -6.80 10.83 21.13
N GLY A 261 -6.07 10.67 20.03
CA GLY A 261 -5.98 9.38 19.33
C GLY A 261 -5.34 8.30 20.20
N VAL A 262 -4.25 8.64 20.92
CA VAL A 262 -3.61 7.72 21.88
C VAL A 262 -4.60 7.26 22.95
N ALA A 263 -5.34 8.20 23.54
CA ALA A 263 -6.34 7.92 24.57
C ALA A 263 -7.49 7.05 24.04
N CYS A 264 -8.01 7.36 22.84
CA CYS A 264 -9.06 6.61 22.18
C CYS A 264 -8.64 5.15 21.90
N LEU A 265 -7.41 4.92 21.45
CA LEU A 265 -6.93 3.58 21.14
C LEU A 265 -6.64 2.72 22.38
N LEU A 266 -6.18 3.32 23.49
CA LEU A 266 -6.07 2.60 24.75
C LEU A 266 -7.46 2.21 25.28
N ALA A 267 -8.43 3.10 25.17
CA ALA A 267 -9.81 2.83 25.57
C ALA A 267 -10.48 1.76 24.70
N ALA A 268 -10.26 1.82 23.39
CA ALA A 268 -10.69 0.80 22.43
C ALA A 268 -10.14 -0.59 22.82
N ALA A 269 -8.84 -0.68 23.13
CA ALA A 269 -8.21 -1.92 23.56
C ALA A 269 -8.83 -2.48 24.84
N ARG A 270 -9.03 -1.64 25.86
CA ARG A 270 -9.67 -2.03 27.13
C ARG A 270 -11.09 -2.53 26.92
N ALA A 271 -11.89 -1.81 26.13
CA ALA A 271 -13.27 -2.19 25.83
C ALA A 271 -13.34 -3.55 25.10
N LEU A 272 -12.52 -3.75 24.07
CA LEU A 272 -12.47 -5.02 23.35
C LEU A 272 -12.00 -6.16 24.24
N GLN A 273 -10.92 -5.96 25.01
CA GLN A 273 -10.40 -6.98 25.91
C GLN A 273 -11.42 -7.38 27.00
N GLN A 274 -12.14 -6.40 27.56
CA GLN A 274 -13.21 -6.65 28.53
C GLN A 274 -14.34 -7.48 27.91
N LEU A 275 -14.88 -7.04 26.78
CA LEU A 275 -16.00 -7.69 26.11
C LEU A 275 -15.66 -9.08 25.56
N ILE A 276 -14.40 -9.32 25.21
CA ILE A 276 -13.94 -10.66 24.81
C ILE A 276 -13.80 -11.56 26.04
N ALA A 277 -13.26 -11.04 27.14
CA ALA A 277 -13.06 -11.81 28.37
C ALA A 277 -14.38 -12.19 29.05
N ASP A 278 -15.41 -11.33 28.98
CA ASP A 278 -16.73 -11.61 29.55
C ASP A 278 -17.65 -12.44 28.61
N GLY A 279 -17.21 -12.70 27.39
CA GLY A 279 -17.92 -13.51 26.39
C GLY A 279 -19.01 -12.77 25.61
N THR A 280 -19.18 -11.46 25.81
CA THR A 280 -20.11 -10.62 25.02
C THR A 280 -19.70 -10.57 23.56
N LEU A 281 -18.40 -10.46 23.30
CA LEU A 281 -17.79 -10.56 21.98
C LEU A 281 -17.01 -11.87 21.88
N PRO A 282 -17.28 -12.74 20.90
CA PRO A 282 -16.44 -13.91 20.65
C PRO A 282 -14.98 -13.52 20.39
N GLN A 283 -14.05 -14.45 20.64
CA GLN A 283 -12.68 -14.27 20.21
C GLN A 283 -12.63 -14.06 18.68
N PRO A 284 -11.98 -12.98 18.19
CA PRO A 284 -11.92 -12.70 16.76
C PRO A 284 -11.08 -13.76 16.03
N GLN A 285 -11.34 -13.92 14.74
CA GLN A 285 -10.58 -14.84 13.89
C GLN A 285 -9.13 -14.34 13.71
N HIS A 286 -8.96 -13.05 13.48
CA HIS A 286 -7.68 -12.36 13.30
C HIS A 286 -7.32 -11.56 14.55
N SER A 287 -6.03 -11.32 14.74
CA SER A 287 -5.55 -10.48 15.84
C SER A 287 -5.88 -9.00 15.59
N ILE A 288 -5.99 -8.22 16.66
CA ILE A 288 -6.13 -6.76 16.60
C ILE A 288 -4.92 -6.15 17.27
N ARG A 289 -4.23 -5.25 16.56
CA ARG A 289 -2.99 -4.65 17.05
C ARG A 289 -3.09 -3.14 17.13
N PHE A 290 -2.65 -2.62 18.27
CA PHE A 290 -2.52 -1.20 18.57
C PHE A 290 -1.04 -0.82 18.44
N PHE A 291 -0.76 0.33 17.82
CA PHE A 291 0.60 0.83 17.62
C PHE A 291 0.70 2.33 17.89
N HIS A 292 1.72 2.72 18.65
CA HIS A 292 2.04 4.11 18.96
C HIS A 292 3.53 4.37 18.85
N GLY A 293 3.90 5.49 18.24
CA GLY A 293 5.30 5.88 18.09
C GLY A 293 5.45 7.31 17.58
N LEU A 294 6.66 7.64 17.13
CA LEU A 294 6.97 8.89 16.48
C LEU A 294 6.19 8.95 15.17
N GLU A 295 5.46 10.05 14.95
CA GLU A 295 4.62 10.25 13.76
C GLU A 295 5.43 9.96 12.50
N VAL A 296 4.87 9.16 11.58
CA VAL A 296 5.47 8.73 10.32
C VAL A 296 6.71 7.80 10.46
N PHE A 297 7.71 8.18 11.26
CA PHE A 297 8.98 7.47 11.39
C PHE A 297 8.84 6.06 11.96
N SER A 298 8.25 5.95 13.15
CA SER A 298 8.30 4.69 13.90
C SER A 298 7.55 3.58 13.18
N LEU A 299 6.41 3.91 12.58
CA LEU A 299 5.58 2.93 11.87
C LEU A 299 6.24 2.49 10.56
N TYR A 300 6.83 3.43 9.80
CA TYR A 300 7.56 3.12 8.58
C TYR A 300 8.79 2.24 8.85
N ALA A 301 9.60 2.59 9.86
CA ALA A 301 10.74 1.78 10.27
C ALA A 301 10.33 0.41 10.79
N TYR A 302 9.21 0.32 11.53
CA TYR A 302 8.66 -0.95 11.97
C TYR A 302 8.26 -1.83 10.78
N ALA A 303 7.54 -1.26 9.81
CA ALA A 303 7.07 -1.98 8.63
C ALA A 303 8.22 -2.50 7.77
N LEU A 304 9.31 -1.73 7.63
CA LEU A 304 10.52 -2.14 6.92
C LEU A 304 11.34 -3.18 7.68
N ARG A 305 11.37 -3.13 9.02
CA ARG A 305 12.10 -4.07 9.86
C ARG A 305 11.40 -5.42 10.01
N TYR A 306 10.07 -5.43 9.96
CA TYR A 306 9.23 -6.62 10.15
C TYR A 306 8.26 -6.83 8.96
N PRO A 307 8.77 -7.02 7.73
CA PRO A 307 7.93 -7.15 6.54
C PRO A 307 7.00 -8.38 6.59
N GLU A 308 7.35 -9.42 7.33
CA GLU A 308 6.51 -10.60 7.58
C GLU A 308 5.27 -10.28 8.41
N GLU A 309 5.38 -9.36 9.39
CA GLU A 309 4.23 -8.92 10.18
C GLU A 309 3.30 -8.05 9.34
N MET A 310 3.86 -7.22 8.46
CA MET A 310 3.10 -6.43 7.49
C MET A 310 2.39 -7.31 6.46
N ALA A 311 3.04 -8.40 6.01
CA ALA A 311 2.45 -9.34 5.05
C ALA A 311 1.17 -10.03 5.57
N ASN A 312 0.99 -10.07 6.89
CA ASN A 312 -0.17 -10.61 7.60
C ASN A 312 -1.27 -9.56 7.88
N ALA A 313 -1.04 -8.29 7.56
CA ALA A 313 -2.05 -7.25 7.72
C ALA A 313 -3.27 -7.55 6.84
N ILE A 314 -4.48 -7.42 7.41
CA ILE A 314 -5.77 -7.54 6.71
C ILE A 314 -6.46 -6.19 6.51
N GLY A 315 -5.93 -5.13 7.12
CA GLY A 315 -6.41 -3.76 7.02
C GLY A 315 -5.83 -2.93 8.16
N GLY A 316 -6.06 -1.62 8.11
CA GLY A 316 -5.76 -0.76 9.24
C GLY A 316 -6.59 0.52 9.29
N MET A 317 -6.59 1.15 10.45
CA MET A 317 -7.16 2.48 10.67
C MET A 317 -6.24 3.32 11.56
N SER A 318 -5.86 4.49 11.06
CA SER A 318 -5.24 5.54 11.87
C SER A 318 -6.30 6.37 12.55
N VAL A 319 -6.04 6.79 13.79
CA VAL A 319 -6.88 7.73 14.55
C VAL A 319 -6.02 8.94 14.90
N ASP A 320 -6.39 10.11 14.38
CA ASP A 320 -5.56 11.30 14.49
C ASP A 320 -6.40 12.60 14.53
N SER A 321 -5.81 13.66 15.10
CA SER A 321 -6.30 15.05 15.17
C SER A 321 -7.83 15.16 15.28
N LEU A 322 -8.38 14.69 16.40
CA LEU A 322 -9.80 14.73 16.70
C LEU A 322 -10.04 15.07 18.17
N GLY A 323 -11.31 15.29 18.52
CA GLY A 323 -11.74 15.15 19.90
C GLY A 323 -12.51 16.33 20.46
N ARG A 324 -12.87 17.35 19.67
CA ARG A 324 -13.72 18.45 20.13
C ARG A 324 -15.11 18.35 19.53
N ARG A 325 -16.04 19.04 20.18
CA ARG A 325 -17.44 19.12 19.73
C ARG A 325 -17.74 20.45 19.07
N GLU A 326 -17.34 21.55 19.71
CA GLU A 326 -17.65 22.90 19.24
C GLU A 326 -16.50 23.88 19.49
N ILE A 327 -16.32 24.82 18.56
CA ILE A 327 -15.41 25.99 18.65
C ILE A 327 -16.19 27.20 18.13
N ASP A 328 -16.44 28.22 18.95
CA ASP A 328 -17.02 29.50 18.51
C ASP A 328 -18.24 29.38 17.55
N GLY A 329 -19.14 28.42 17.80
CA GLY A 329 -20.32 28.14 16.97
C GLY A 329 -20.11 27.13 15.82
N TYR A 330 -18.89 26.67 15.58
CA TYR A 330 -18.56 25.63 14.61
C TYR A 330 -18.53 24.25 15.25
N GLN A 331 -19.28 23.31 14.71
CA GLN A 331 -19.28 21.92 15.15
C GLN A 331 -18.21 21.12 14.40
N GLU A 332 -17.29 20.49 15.13
CA GLU A 332 -16.33 19.55 14.56
C GLU A 332 -17.08 18.30 14.05
N ARG A 333 -16.62 17.75 12.93
CA ARG A 333 -17.17 16.55 12.30
C ARG A 333 -16.10 15.49 12.16
N PHE A 334 -16.50 14.23 12.15
CA PHE A 334 -15.60 13.16 11.75
C PHE A 334 -15.29 13.27 10.25
N VAL A 335 -14.02 13.11 9.92
CA VAL A 335 -13.53 13.06 8.54
C VAL A 335 -12.92 11.69 8.33
N LEU A 336 -13.51 10.94 7.42
CA LEU A 336 -12.94 9.66 6.99
C LEU A 336 -12.16 9.89 5.70
N TRP A 337 -10.83 9.74 5.77
CA TRP A 337 -10.00 9.80 4.57
C TRP A 337 -9.83 8.42 3.95
N GLN A 338 -9.90 8.37 2.62
CA GLN A 338 -9.86 7.15 1.83
C GLN A 338 -8.99 7.35 0.59
N ASP A 339 -8.34 6.28 0.13
CA ASP A 339 -7.65 6.32 -1.16
C ASP A 339 -8.68 6.37 -2.30
N PRO A 340 -8.58 7.34 -3.23
CA PRO A 340 -9.50 7.44 -4.35
C PRO A 340 -9.53 6.18 -5.23
N ARG A 341 -8.42 5.43 -5.33
CA ARG A 341 -8.30 4.18 -6.11
C ARG A 341 -9.04 3.01 -5.47
N LEU A 342 -9.23 3.07 -4.16
CA LEU A 342 -9.75 1.99 -3.33
C LEU A 342 -11.09 2.37 -2.71
N ARG A 343 -11.75 3.42 -3.20
CA ARG A 343 -13.04 3.88 -2.67
C ARG A 343 -14.09 2.77 -2.60
N GLN A 344 -14.07 1.81 -3.52
CA GLN A 344 -14.99 0.67 -3.55
C GLN A 344 -14.48 -0.56 -2.76
N ASP A 345 -13.33 -0.45 -2.10
CA ASP A 345 -12.76 -1.53 -1.31
C ASP A 345 -13.65 -1.83 -0.09
N PRO A 346 -13.93 -3.13 0.21
CA PRO A 346 -14.76 -3.51 1.34
C PRO A 346 -14.32 -2.93 2.69
N LEU A 347 -13.02 -2.73 2.93
CA LEU A 347 -12.53 -2.15 4.19
C LEU A 347 -12.92 -0.68 4.33
N HIS A 348 -12.79 0.10 3.26
CA HIS A 348 -13.21 1.50 3.22
C HIS A 348 -14.72 1.64 3.34
N GLN A 349 -15.49 0.75 2.69
CA GLN A 349 -16.95 0.73 2.82
C GLN A 349 -17.41 0.37 4.24
N SER A 350 -16.74 -0.60 4.86
CA SER A 350 -16.96 -0.98 6.25
C SER A 350 -16.73 0.20 7.21
N ALA A 351 -15.61 0.92 7.04
CA ALA A 351 -15.30 2.08 7.87
C ALA A 351 -16.34 3.20 7.71
N LEU A 352 -16.77 3.48 6.47
CA LEU A 352 -17.80 4.48 6.19
C LEU A 352 -19.16 4.11 6.80
N ALA A 353 -19.54 2.83 6.76
CA ALA A 353 -20.76 2.33 7.38
C ALA A 353 -20.74 2.54 8.91
N LEU A 354 -19.62 2.23 9.57
CA LEU A 354 -19.47 2.47 11.00
C LEU A 354 -19.49 3.94 11.39
N VAL A 355 -18.84 4.82 10.62
CA VAL A 355 -18.91 6.28 10.85
C VAL A 355 -20.37 6.76 10.74
N LYS A 356 -21.14 6.25 9.77
CA LYS A 356 -22.58 6.57 9.64
C LYS A 356 -23.39 6.16 10.87
N ILE A 357 -23.19 4.93 11.35
CA ILE A 357 -23.85 4.39 12.54
C ILE A 357 -23.53 5.28 13.75
N ALA A 358 -22.24 5.54 13.97
CA ALA A 358 -21.77 6.33 15.09
C ALA A 358 -22.24 7.80 15.04
N SER A 359 -22.29 8.40 13.85
CA SER A 359 -22.82 9.75 13.64
C SER A 359 -24.31 9.84 13.91
N ALA A 360 -25.10 8.87 13.45
CA ALA A 360 -26.54 8.82 13.72
C ALA A 360 -26.83 8.68 15.22
N ASP A 361 -26.02 7.89 15.93
CA ASP A 361 -26.15 7.64 17.36
C ASP A 361 -25.70 8.83 18.24
N SER A 362 -24.57 9.45 17.90
CA SER A 362 -23.97 10.53 18.72
C SER A 362 -24.48 11.94 18.37
N GLY A 363 -25.06 12.11 17.19
CA GLY A 363 -25.39 13.42 16.62
C GLY A 363 -24.17 14.18 16.07
N ILE A 364 -22.98 13.58 16.04
CA ILE A 364 -21.77 14.19 15.46
C ILE A 364 -21.80 14.00 13.95
N GLY A 365 -21.69 15.08 13.17
CA GLY A 365 -21.67 15.02 11.71
C GLY A 365 -20.40 14.33 11.17
N TYR A 366 -20.43 13.93 9.90
CA TYR A 366 -19.27 13.39 9.21
C TYR A 366 -19.19 13.81 7.73
N TYR A 367 -18.01 13.68 7.13
CA TYR A 367 -17.82 13.69 5.68
C TYR A 367 -16.60 12.84 5.28
N THR A 368 -16.41 12.63 3.98
CA THR A 368 -15.26 11.87 3.43
C THR A 368 -14.32 12.80 2.67
N ARG A 369 -13.03 12.44 2.64
CA ARG A 369 -12.00 13.09 1.83
C ARG A 369 -11.12 12.06 1.13
N GLU A 370 -10.52 12.47 0.01
CA GLU A 370 -9.66 11.60 -0.81
C GLU A 370 -8.19 12.00 -0.63
N GLY A 371 -7.34 11.00 -0.32
CA GLY A 371 -5.89 11.13 -0.10
C GLY A 371 -5.52 11.89 1.16
N SER A 372 -4.60 11.38 1.99
CA SER A 372 -4.13 12.09 3.20
C SER A 372 -2.64 12.40 3.10
N SER A 373 -2.01 12.80 4.21
CA SER A 373 -0.55 12.94 4.30
C SER A 373 0.00 12.39 5.61
N ASN A 374 -0.71 11.45 6.25
CA ASN A 374 -0.35 10.86 7.55
C ASN A 374 0.07 9.37 7.44
N ASN A 375 0.22 8.70 8.59
CA ASN A 375 0.70 7.31 8.73
C ASN A 375 0.05 6.30 7.78
N GLU A 376 -1.25 6.42 7.55
CA GLU A 376 -2.02 5.52 6.69
C GLU A 376 -1.65 5.66 5.22
N ASP A 377 -1.24 6.84 4.74
CA ASP A 377 -0.79 7.01 3.36
C ASP A 377 0.53 6.26 3.12
N LEU A 378 1.35 6.10 4.16
CA LEU A 378 2.54 5.23 4.11
C LEU A 378 2.15 3.76 3.91
N LEU A 379 1.14 3.30 4.64
CA LEU A 379 0.80 1.88 4.75
C LEU A 379 -0.28 1.41 3.78
N GLN A 380 -0.94 2.32 3.08
CA GLN A 380 -1.75 2.06 1.89
C GLN A 380 -0.90 1.64 0.68
N ASP A 381 0.44 1.71 0.77
CA ASP A 381 1.31 1.17 -0.25
C ASP A 381 1.13 -0.36 -0.36
N PRO A 382 0.86 -0.90 -1.58
CA PRO A 382 0.75 -2.34 -1.79
C PRO A 382 1.99 -3.14 -1.37
N GLY A 383 3.15 -2.49 -1.25
CA GLY A 383 4.39 -3.08 -0.75
C GLY A 383 4.39 -3.35 0.76
N PHE A 384 3.52 -2.72 1.54
CA PHE A 384 3.34 -3.02 2.96
C PHE A 384 2.11 -3.87 3.25
N GLY A 385 0.94 -3.56 2.67
CA GLY A 385 -0.27 -4.26 3.06
C GLY A 385 -1.54 -3.90 2.30
N PRO A 386 -2.70 -4.38 2.78
CA PRO A 386 -4.01 -3.98 2.28
C PRO A 386 -4.32 -2.51 2.62
N PRO A 387 -5.41 -1.92 2.09
CA PRO A 387 -5.79 -0.53 2.35
C PRO A 387 -5.97 -0.15 3.82
N TRP A 388 -5.70 1.11 4.15
CA TRP A 388 -5.88 1.72 5.48
C TRP A 388 -6.77 2.95 5.38
N SER A 389 -7.57 3.23 6.41
CA SER A 389 -8.37 4.48 6.49
C SER A 389 -7.82 5.43 7.57
N LEU A 390 -8.04 6.73 7.43
CA LEU A 390 -7.82 7.70 8.50
C LEU A 390 -9.16 8.15 9.09
N LEU A 391 -9.35 7.94 10.40
CA LEU A 391 -10.38 8.61 11.17
C LEU A 391 -9.82 9.89 11.77
N TYR A 392 -10.42 11.02 11.41
CA TYR A 392 -9.90 12.35 11.70
C TYR A 392 -10.99 13.32 12.17
N GLY A 393 -10.57 14.45 12.73
CA GLY A 393 -11.44 15.59 13.05
C GLY A 393 -11.44 16.67 11.97
N SER A 394 -12.54 17.41 11.83
CA SER A 394 -12.64 18.53 10.87
C SER A 394 -11.95 19.81 11.34
N LEU A 395 -10.98 19.73 12.26
CA LEU A 395 -10.25 20.85 12.87
C LEU A 395 -9.62 21.83 11.86
N TRP A 396 -9.57 21.44 10.60
CA TRP A 396 -8.85 22.09 9.52
C TRP A 396 -9.73 22.89 8.55
N SER A 397 -11.05 22.90 8.72
CA SER A 397 -11.99 23.47 7.74
C SER A 397 -12.33 24.95 7.97
N GLU A 398 -11.36 25.80 8.33
CA GLU A 398 -11.50 27.23 8.06
C GLU A 398 -11.22 27.47 6.56
N PRO A 399 -12.20 27.92 5.76
CA PRO A 399 -11.98 28.15 4.33
C PRO A 399 -10.91 29.23 4.11
N GLY A 400 -9.81 28.88 3.45
CA GLY A 400 -8.83 29.85 2.95
C GLY A 400 -7.63 30.17 3.85
N ALA A 401 -7.54 29.62 5.07
CA ALA A 401 -6.36 29.80 5.92
C ALA A 401 -5.33 28.68 5.69
N ALA A 402 -4.08 29.06 5.44
CA ALA A 402 -2.94 28.13 5.42
C ALA A 402 -2.82 27.39 6.77
N PRO A 403 -2.35 26.13 6.83
CA PRO A 403 -2.29 25.31 8.06
C PRO A 403 -1.77 26.03 9.30
N GLN A 404 -0.70 26.80 9.15
CA GLN A 404 -0.07 27.63 10.18
C GLN A 404 -0.98 28.74 10.74
N ASN A 405 -1.98 29.17 9.98
CA ASN A 405 -2.95 30.19 10.36
C ASN A 405 -4.25 29.62 10.94
N ARG A 406 -4.39 28.29 11.07
CA ARG A 406 -5.60 27.64 11.58
C ARG A 406 -5.68 27.70 13.09
N TYR A 407 -6.86 27.88 13.65
CA TYR A 407 -7.06 28.26 15.05
C TYR A 407 -6.22 27.50 16.11
N PHE A 408 -6.23 26.16 16.11
CA PHE A 408 -5.59 25.36 17.19
C PHE A 408 -4.41 24.50 16.75
N TYR A 409 -4.18 24.39 15.44
CA TYR A 409 -3.18 23.47 14.95
C TYR A 409 -1.79 23.89 15.41
N HIS A 410 -1.05 22.99 16.07
CA HIS A 410 0.31 23.27 16.52
C HIS A 410 0.42 24.50 17.42
N SER A 411 -0.51 24.70 18.36
CA SER A 411 -0.44 25.79 19.35
C SER A 411 -0.68 25.36 20.78
N ASN A 412 -0.18 26.19 21.70
CA ASN A 412 -0.42 26.05 23.14
C ASN A 412 -1.90 26.19 23.55
N THR A 413 -2.77 26.61 22.63
CA THR A 413 -4.22 26.66 22.81
C THR A 413 -4.90 25.31 22.59
N ASP A 414 -4.20 24.30 22.10
CA ASP A 414 -4.73 22.93 22.01
C ASP A 414 -4.52 22.14 23.31
N THR A 415 -5.37 22.47 24.28
CA THR A 415 -5.33 21.96 25.64
C THR A 415 -6.41 20.91 25.90
N ALA A 416 -6.14 20.01 26.85
CA ALA A 416 -7.01 18.86 27.12
C ALA A 416 -8.42 19.23 27.63
N ASP A 417 -8.62 20.43 28.19
CA ASP A 417 -9.96 20.94 28.55
C ASP A 417 -10.85 21.23 27.34
N LYS A 418 -10.30 21.28 26.13
CA LYS A 418 -11.08 21.44 24.89
C LYS A 418 -11.62 20.12 24.35
N LEU A 419 -11.17 18.99 24.88
CA LEU A 419 -11.62 17.68 24.45
C LEU A 419 -13.04 17.40 24.97
N SER A 420 -13.87 16.84 24.10
CA SER A 420 -15.23 16.42 24.40
C SER A 420 -15.27 14.93 24.75
N PRO A 421 -15.71 14.56 25.96
CA PRO A 421 -15.94 13.17 26.36
C PRO A 421 -16.80 12.39 25.37
N LEU A 422 -17.84 13.03 24.81
CA LEU A 422 -18.71 12.43 23.81
C LEU A 422 -17.93 12.03 22.55
N VAL A 423 -17.14 12.97 22.01
CA VAL A 423 -16.39 12.77 20.76
C VAL A 423 -15.31 11.71 20.94
N LEU A 424 -14.59 11.75 22.07
CA LEU A 424 -13.60 10.73 22.44
C LEU A 424 -14.22 9.34 22.54
N ARG A 425 -15.36 9.21 23.23
CA ARG A 425 -16.10 7.94 23.35
C ARG A 425 -16.53 7.42 21.98
N THR A 426 -17.10 8.28 21.14
CA THR A 426 -17.57 7.91 19.80
C THR A 426 -16.40 7.51 18.89
N ALA A 427 -15.28 8.23 18.90
CA ALA A 427 -14.10 7.90 18.11
C ALA A 427 -13.47 6.56 18.53
N ALA A 428 -13.32 6.33 19.84
CA ALA A 428 -12.86 5.06 20.37
C ALA A 428 -13.79 3.89 19.97
N ALA A 429 -15.10 4.11 20.00
CA ALA A 429 -16.09 3.12 19.58
C ALA A 429 -16.01 2.80 18.08
N ILE A 430 -15.83 3.82 17.21
CA ILE A 430 -15.64 3.62 15.76
C ILE A 430 -14.40 2.77 15.50
N ALA A 431 -13.26 3.14 16.07
CA ALA A 431 -11.99 2.45 15.86
C ALA A 431 -12.04 0.99 16.35
N ALA A 432 -12.55 0.77 17.56
CA ALA A 432 -12.71 -0.57 18.13
C ALA A 432 -13.68 -1.44 17.32
N ALA A 433 -14.84 -0.89 16.92
CA ALA A 433 -15.85 -1.62 16.16
C ALA A 433 -15.35 -2.00 14.76
N GLN A 434 -14.63 -1.09 14.08
CA GLN A 434 -14.06 -1.37 12.77
C GLN A 434 -13.02 -2.48 12.87
N ALA A 435 -12.10 -2.38 13.83
CA ALA A 435 -11.07 -3.39 14.02
C ALA A 435 -11.67 -4.76 14.36
N TYR A 436 -12.61 -4.81 15.30
CA TYR A 436 -13.25 -6.06 15.70
C TYR A 436 -14.10 -6.67 14.58
N TYR A 437 -14.89 -5.85 13.88
CA TYR A 437 -15.70 -6.33 12.76
C TYR A 437 -14.82 -6.95 11.69
N CYS A 438 -13.79 -6.25 11.21
CA CYS A 438 -12.88 -6.76 10.19
C CYS A 438 -12.09 -7.99 10.67
N ALA A 439 -11.64 -8.00 11.93
CA ALA A 439 -10.92 -9.13 12.50
C ALA A 439 -11.80 -10.37 12.74
N SER A 440 -13.12 -10.22 12.75
CA SER A 440 -14.07 -11.31 12.95
C SER A 440 -14.62 -11.91 11.65
N GLN A 441 -14.40 -11.26 10.50
CA GLN A 441 -14.83 -11.80 9.22
C GLN A 441 -13.91 -12.94 8.76
N GLU A 442 -14.46 -13.93 8.05
CA GLU A 442 -13.66 -14.79 7.19
C GLU A 442 -13.12 -13.95 6.05
N CYS A 443 -11.95 -13.36 6.24
CA CYS A 443 -11.43 -12.38 5.29
C CYS A 443 -11.22 -13.06 3.92
N PRO A 444 -11.77 -12.51 2.82
CA PRO A 444 -11.43 -12.96 1.48
C PRO A 444 -9.91 -12.82 1.27
N ALA A 445 -9.35 -13.68 0.42
CA ALA A 445 -7.95 -13.58 0.01
C ALA A 445 -7.61 -12.13 -0.40
N LYS A 446 -6.37 -11.70 -0.09
CA LYS A 446 -5.82 -10.35 -0.33
C LYS A 446 -6.54 -9.63 -1.47
N PRO A 447 -7.09 -8.41 -1.26
CA PRO A 447 -7.84 -7.71 -2.29
C PRO A 447 -7.04 -7.72 -3.58
N ALA A 448 -7.66 -8.23 -4.65
CA ALA A 448 -7.08 -8.12 -5.97
C ALA A 448 -6.91 -6.62 -6.22
N HIS A 449 -5.65 -6.18 -6.38
CA HIS A 449 -5.33 -4.82 -6.81
C HIS A 449 -6.33 -4.41 -7.90
N SER A 450 -6.83 -3.18 -7.80
CA SER A 450 -7.98 -2.70 -8.58
C SER A 450 -7.93 -3.23 -10.02
N PRO A 451 -9.09 -3.66 -10.57
CA PRO A 451 -9.16 -4.19 -11.91
C PRO A 451 -8.39 -3.26 -12.84
N ARG A 452 -7.57 -3.84 -13.72
CA ARG A 452 -7.00 -3.12 -14.85
C ARG A 452 -8.18 -2.48 -15.57
N THR A 453 -8.50 -1.22 -15.28
CA THR A 453 -9.28 -0.41 -16.19
C THR A 453 -8.44 -0.42 -17.44
N ALA A 454 -8.91 -1.17 -18.43
CA ALA A 454 -8.17 -1.39 -19.65
C ALA A 454 -8.10 -0.04 -20.37
N MET A 455 -7.07 0.75 -20.05
CA MET A 455 -6.61 1.84 -20.88
C MET A 455 -5.93 1.16 -22.07
N ILE A 456 -6.75 0.70 -23.03
CA ILE A 456 -6.30 0.03 -24.26
C ILE A 456 -5.74 1.07 -25.25
N SER A 457 -5.61 2.34 -24.85
CA SER A 457 -4.97 3.35 -25.68
C SER A 457 -3.45 3.18 -25.68
N THR A 458 -2.87 3.30 -26.86
CA THR A 458 -1.44 3.60 -27.03
C THR A 458 -1.26 5.11 -27.02
N GLY A 459 -0.08 5.55 -26.56
CA GLY A 459 0.36 6.92 -26.78
C GLY A 459 0.32 7.32 -28.25
N ASN A 460 -0.20 8.50 -28.53
CA ASN A 460 -0.24 9.08 -29.87
C ASN A 460 1.02 9.91 -30.17
N THR A 461 1.62 10.51 -29.14
CA THR A 461 2.86 11.28 -29.22
C THR A 461 4.11 10.42 -29.01
N ALA A 462 5.29 10.95 -29.35
CA ALA A 462 6.56 10.26 -29.12
C ALA A 462 6.81 10.00 -27.61
N LEU A 463 6.53 11.01 -26.77
CA LEU A 463 6.65 10.91 -25.32
C LEU A 463 5.74 9.83 -24.74
N GLU A 464 4.46 9.82 -25.13
CA GLU A 464 3.53 8.80 -24.63
C GLU A 464 3.95 7.39 -25.06
N LYS A 465 4.42 7.20 -26.29
CA LYS A 465 4.93 5.91 -26.78
C LYS A 465 6.16 5.44 -26.01
N GLU A 466 7.07 6.35 -25.68
CA GLU A 466 8.23 6.04 -24.84
C GLU A 466 7.81 5.66 -23.42
N CYS A 467 7.01 6.50 -22.77
CA CYS A 467 6.51 6.28 -21.41
C CYS A 467 5.65 5.02 -21.29
N ASP A 468 4.94 4.62 -22.34
CA ASP A 468 4.12 3.40 -22.35
C ASP A 468 4.95 2.10 -22.42
N ARG A 469 6.23 2.22 -22.80
CA ARG A 469 7.20 1.12 -22.75
C ARG A 469 7.93 1.04 -21.42
N MET A 470 8.05 2.14 -20.69
CA MET A 470 8.80 2.22 -19.44
C MET A 470 7.97 1.72 -18.25
N ILE A 471 8.35 0.57 -17.70
CA ILE A 471 7.81 0.02 -16.45
C ILE A 471 8.77 0.37 -15.31
N VAL A 472 8.25 1.08 -14.31
CA VAL A 472 9.03 1.49 -13.13
C VAL A 472 8.79 0.50 -12.01
N GLN A 473 9.85 -0.16 -11.56
CA GLN A 473 9.85 -1.01 -10.39
C GLN A 473 10.58 -0.28 -9.26
N ARG A 474 9.86 0.09 -8.20
CA ARG A 474 10.47 0.66 -7.00
C ARG A 474 11.29 -0.40 -6.26
N LEU A 475 12.38 0.04 -5.65
CA LEU A 475 13.25 -0.81 -4.84
C LEU A 475 12.92 -0.74 -3.34
N LEU A 476 12.14 0.26 -2.93
CA LEU A 476 11.65 0.43 -1.57
C LEU A 476 10.11 0.51 -1.56
N PRO A 477 9.43 -0.16 -0.62
CA PRO A 477 8.01 0.01 -0.40
C PRO A 477 7.72 1.32 0.34
N GLY A 478 6.48 1.80 0.18
CA GLY A 478 6.02 3.04 0.77
C GLY A 478 6.41 4.28 -0.04
N PRO A 479 5.93 5.45 0.40
CA PRO A 479 6.24 6.70 -0.24
C PRO A 479 7.69 7.13 0.04
N LEU A 480 8.35 7.58 -1.02
CA LEU A 480 9.72 8.07 -0.98
C LEU A 480 9.73 9.52 -0.48
N GLY A 481 10.47 9.75 0.60
CA GLY A 481 10.70 11.06 1.19
C GLY A 481 11.92 11.79 0.63
N PHE A 482 12.71 11.15 -0.25
CA PHE A 482 13.89 11.71 -0.90
C PHE A 482 15.01 12.19 0.05
N GLY A 483 14.99 11.76 1.32
CA GLY A 483 15.94 12.20 2.34
C GLY A 483 17.37 11.75 2.10
N THR A 484 17.57 10.62 1.40
CA THR A 484 18.91 10.12 1.02
C THR A 484 19.44 10.68 -0.29
N LEU A 485 18.70 11.56 -0.99
CA LEU A 485 19.19 12.20 -2.21
C LEU A 485 20.34 13.17 -1.89
N SER A 486 21.32 13.24 -2.79
CA SER A 486 22.30 14.32 -2.81
C SER A 486 21.61 15.67 -3.08
N ASP A 487 22.25 16.77 -2.71
CA ASP A 487 21.69 18.11 -2.87
C ASP A 487 21.30 18.42 -4.33
N ASP A 488 22.12 18.00 -5.30
CA ASP A 488 21.83 18.14 -6.73
C ASP A 488 20.54 17.40 -7.14
N LEU A 489 20.41 16.13 -6.72
CA LEU A 489 19.24 15.32 -7.03
C LEU A 489 18.00 15.84 -6.30
N ARG A 490 18.15 16.37 -5.10
CA ARG A 490 17.08 16.98 -4.33
C ARG A 490 16.59 18.29 -4.95
N ALA A 491 17.49 19.10 -5.47
CA ALA A 491 17.14 20.30 -6.23
C ALA A 491 16.39 19.92 -7.52
N GLU A 492 16.84 18.90 -8.23
CA GLU A 492 16.14 18.34 -9.41
C GLU A 492 14.74 17.82 -9.03
N ALA A 493 14.61 17.09 -7.91
CA ALA A 493 13.34 16.64 -7.37
C ALA A 493 12.39 17.80 -7.08
N ALA A 494 12.89 18.86 -6.43
CA ALA A 494 12.09 20.04 -6.09
C ALA A 494 11.56 20.75 -7.34
N GLN A 495 12.37 20.84 -8.40
CA GLN A 495 11.92 21.38 -9.69
C GLN A 495 10.83 20.53 -10.37
N ILE A 496 10.92 19.19 -10.27
CA ILE A 496 9.91 18.28 -10.83
C ILE A 496 8.60 18.35 -10.03
N LEU A 497 8.70 18.44 -8.71
CA LEU A 497 7.55 18.37 -7.80
C LEU A 497 6.84 19.72 -7.64
N GLY A 498 7.54 20.84 -7.88
CA GLY A 498 7.01 22.18 -7.69
C GLY A 498 7.05 22.70 -6.25
N TYR A 499 7.72 21.96 -5.35
CA TYR A 499 7.95 22.33 -3.96
C TYR A 499 9.27 21.72 -3.46
N HIS A 500 9.85 22.29 -2.41
CA HIS A 500 11.03 21.70 -1.77
C HIS A 500 10.62 20.49 -0.94
N CYS A 501 11.09 19.30 -1.32
CA CYS A 501 10.89 18.11 -0.51
C CYS A 501 11.78 18.22 0.75
N LEU A 502 11.15 18.47 1.90
CA LEU A 502 11.81 18.63 3.20
C LEU A 502 11.91 17.31 3.98
N GLU A 503 12.16 16.20 3.28
CA GLU A 503 12.35 14.85 3.83
C GLU A 503 11.13 14.22 4.57
N TYR A 504 10.16 15.01 5.03
CA TYR A 504 9.02 14.61 5.88
C TYR A 504 7.71 14.38 5.12
N TRP A 505 7.39 15.28 4.19
CA TRP A 505 6.13 15.24 3.47
C TRP A 505 6.21 14.32 2.27
N VAL A 506 5.48 13.23 2.41
CA VAL A 506 5.03 12.44 1.28
C VAL A 506 4.06 13.31 0.49
N LEU A 507 4.53 13.86 -0.62
CA LEU A 507 3.73 14.21 -1.78
C LEU A 507 2.37 14.84 -1.42
N GLU A 508 2.36 16.13 -1.08
CA GLU A 508 1.15 16.92 -0.76
C GLU A 508 0.06 16.89 -1.84
N ASP A 509 0.36 16.40 -3.05
CA ASP A 509 -0.61 16.09 -4.10
C ASP A 509 -0.91 14.58 -4.10
N PRO A 510 -2.15 14.15 -3.75
CA PRO A 510 -2.64 12.77 -3.86
C PRO A 510 -2.37 12.11 -5.22
N GLY A 511 -2.09 12.92 -6.25
CA GLY A 511 -1.70 12.50 -7.59
C GLY A 511 -0.18 12.53 -7.87
N SER A 512 0.69 12.42 -6.87
CA SER A 512 2.13 12.12 -7.07
C SER A 512 2.54 10.76 -6.55
N ASN A 513 1.61 10.04 -5.92
CA ASN A 513 1.91 8.85 -5.15
C ASN A 513 2.56 7.74 -6.00
N LEU A 514 3.82 7.46 -5.65
CA LEU A 514 4.70 6.52 -6.34
C LEU A 514 4.25 5.06 -6.24
N TYR A 515 3.26 4.76 -5.39
CA TYR A 515 2.67 3.42 -5.30
C TYR A 515 2.06 2.92 -6.62
N LEU A 516 1.78 3.81 -7.58
CA LEU A 516 1.28 3.43 -8.90
C LEU A 516 2.38 2.75 -9.74
N PHE A 517 3.65 3.03 -9.43
CA PHE A 517 4.81 2.28 -9.90
C PHE A 517 4.95 0.98 -9.11
N ASP A 518 4.09 0.03 -9.45
CA ASP A 518 4.00 -1.31 -8.86
C ASP A 518 4.87 -2.36 -9.59
N GLY A 519 5.74 -1.92 -10.50
CA GLY A 519 6.52 -2.80 -11.38
C GLY A 519 5.68 -3.50 -12.45
N ARG A 520 4.41 -3.13 -12.63
CA ARG A 520 3.50 -3.72 -13.63
C ARG A 520 2.95 -2.70 -14.62
N ARG A 521 2.68 -1.48 -14.16
CA ARG A 521 2.17 -0.38 -15.00
C ARG A 521 3.29 0.42 -15.65
N SER A 522 3.03 0.92 -16.86
CA SER A 522 3.90 1.87 -17.54
C SER A 522 3.74 3.28 -16.97
N ILE A 523 4.73 4.15 -17.19
CA ILE A 523 4.64 5.57 -16.82
C ILE A 523 3.39 6.21 -17.45
N PHE A 524 3.08 5.83 -18.69
CA PHE A 524 1.86 6.28 -19.35
C PHE A 524 0.60 5.80 -18.61
N GLU A 525 0.49 4.52 -18.27
CA GLU A 525 -0.66 3.98 -17.53
C GLU A 525 -0.81 4.63 -16.14
N VAL A 526 0.30 4.94 -15.47
CA VAL A 526 0.30 5.69 -14.20
C VAL A 526 -0.24 7.10 -14.40
N ALA A 527 0.25 7.83 -15.40
CA ALA A 527 -0.23 9.18 -15.71
C ALA A 527 -1.73 9.17 -16.05
N GLN A 528 -2.21 8.20 -16.82
CA GLN A 528 -3.64 8.11 -17.15
C GLN A 528 -4.55 7.92 -15.91
N ILE A 529 -4.04 7.29 -14.84
CA ILE A 529 -4.77 7.13 -13.57
C ILE A 529 -4.73 8.41 -12.73
N ALA A 530 -3.56 9.06 -12.67
CA ALA A 530 -3.31 10.18 -11.78
C ALA A 530 -3.59 11.57 -12.38
N GLY A 531 -3.76 11.65 -13.69
CA GLY A 531 -3.90 12.88 -14.48
C GLY A 531 -3.04 12.82 -15.74
N PRO A 532 -3.62 12.65 -16.96
CA PRO A 532 -2.87 12.55 -18.21
C PRO A 532 -1.89 13.71 -18.45
N GLU A 533 -2.22 14.90 -17.97
CA GLU A 533 -1.39 16.10 -18.01
C GLU A 533 -0.09 15.98 -17.20
N LYS A 534 -0.01 15.02 -16.27
CA LYS A 534 1.15 14.78 -15.40
C LYS A 534 2.19 13.84 -16.03
N LEU A 535 2.03 13.42 -17.29
CA LEU A 535 2.91 12.45 -17.95
C LEU A 535 4.39 12.84 -17.89
N GLU A 536 4.72 14.09 -18.23
CA GLU A 536 6.10 14.58 -18.21
C GLU A 536 6.67 14.60 -16.78
N LYS A 537 5.87 15.05 -15.80
CA LYS A 537 6.22 15.02 -14.37
C LYS A 537 6.59 13.59 -13.93
N TYR A 538 5.76 12.60 -14.28
CA TYR A 538 6.01 11.21 -13.92
C TYR A 538 7.20 10.59 -14.65
N GLN A 539 7.45 10.96 -15.92
CA GLN A 539 8.64 10.51 -16.64
C GLN A 539 9.92 11.03 -15.95
N ARG A 540 9.98 12.35 -15.71
CA ARG A 540 11.13 12.98 -15.05
C ARG A 540 11.35 12.40 -13.66
N LEU A 541 10.27 12.19 -12.90
CA LEU A 541 10.34 11.57 -11.58
C LEU A 541 10.86 10.14 -11.63
N ALA A 542 10.40 9.32 -12.58
CA ALA A 542 10.89 7.95 -12.74
C ALA A 542 12.40 7.90 -13.07
N LEU A 543 12.86 8.77 -13.98
CA LEU A 543 14.28 8.88 -14.35
C LEU A 543 15.14 9.36 -13.18
N LEU A 544 14.66 10.33 -12.40
CA LEU A 544 15.31 10.76 -11.17
C LEU A 544 15.45 9.60 -10.18
N LEU A 545 14.39 8.82 -9.98
CA LEU A 545 14.38 7.67 -9.08
C LEU A 545 15.36 6.57 -9.51
N GLU A 546 15.49 6.33 -10.82
CA GLU A 546 16.50 5.41 -11.36
C GLU A 546 17.92 5.95 -11.14
N LYS A 547 18.16 7.23 -11.43
CA LYS A 547 19.44 7.91 -11.17
C LYS A 547 19.83 7.88 -9.70
N ALA A 548 18.86 7.96 -8.79
CA ALA A 548 19.04 7.88 -7.35
C ALA A 548 19.20 6.45 -6.81
N GLY A 549 19.02 5.41 -7.64
CA GLY A 549 19.05 4.01 -7.19
C GLY A 549 17.85 3.61 -6.33
N LEU A 550 16.74 4.34 -6.40
CA LEU A 550 15.49 4.09 -5.67
C LEU A 550 14.45 3.31 -6.51
N ALA A 551 14.65 3.26 -7.83
CA ALA A 551 13.85 2.48 -8.75
C ALA A 551 14.71 1.84 -9.84
N ARG A 552 14.15 0.85 -10.53
CA ARG A 552 14.68 0.27 -11.76
C ARG A 552 13.65 0.46 -12.86
N ILE A 553 14.07 0.98 -14.02
CA ILE A 553 13.20 1.07 -15.18
C ILE A 553 13.49 -0.11 -16.11
N THR A 554 12.44 -0.83 -16.48
CA THR A 554 12.49 -1.86 -17.51
C THR A 554 11.66 -1.39 -18.71
N ARG A 555 12.05 -1.83 -19.91
CA ARG A 555 11.29 -1.51 -21.13
C ARG A 555 10.57 -2.76 -21.60
N ARG A 556 9.24 -2.68 -21.70
CA ARG A 556 8.41 -3.72 -22.33
C ARG A 556 8.29 -3.51 -23.83
N SER A 557 8.11 -4.60 -24.56
CA SER A 557 7.68 -4.56 -25.96
C SER A 557 6.21 -4.13 -26.06
N VAL A 558 5.87 -3.47 -27.16
CA VAL A 558 4.49 -3.16 -27.56
C VAL A 558 4.27 -3.83 -28.90
N VAL A 559 3.30 -4.74 -28.97
CA VAL A 559 3.00 -5.52 -30.18
C VAL A 559 1.53 -5.38 -30.54
N GLY A 560 1.24 -5.32 -31.84
CA GLY A 560 -0.12 -5.33 -32.38
C GLY A 560 -0.50 -6.67 -33.01
N LYS A 561 -1.73 -6.74 -33.52
CA LYS A 561 -2.25 -7.90 -34.27
C LYS A 561 -1.29 -8.36 -35.38
N GLN A 562 -0.74 -7.42 -36.14
CA GLN A 562 0.13 -7.74 -37.28
C GLN A 562 1.45 -8.38 -36.85
N ASP A 563 2.07 -7.91 -35.77
CA ASP A 563 3.30 -8.50 -35.23
C ASP A 563 3.08 -9.94 -34.77
N ILE A 564 1.92 -10.19 -34.13
CA ILE A 564 1.50 -11.52 -33.70
C ILE A 564 1.29 -12.42 -34.93
N LEU A 565 0.54 -11.96 -35.93
CA LEU A 565 0.26 -12.72 -37.13
C LEU A 565 1.56 -13.11 -37.86
N THR A 566 2.44 -12.14 -38.14
CA THR A 566 3.71 -12.38 -38.82
C THR A 566 4.62 -13.29 -37.99
N GLY A 567 4.68 -13.10 -36.68
CA GLY A 567 5.45 -13.94 -35.78
C GLY A 567 4.96 -15.40 -35.76
N LEU A 568 3.64 -15.62 -35.78
CA LEU A 568 3.06 -16.96 -35.86
C LEU A 568 3.23 -17.61 -37.23
N GLN A 569 3.15 -16.83 -38.32
CA GLN A 569 3.41 -17.32 -39.68
C GLN A 569 4.85 -17.87 -39.82
N SER A 570 5.82 -17.25 -39.16
CA SER A 570 7.23 -17.73 -39.19
C SER A 570 7.45 -19.10 -38.53
N LEU A 571 6.50 -19.58 -37.71
CA LEU A 571 6.49 -20.94 -37.17
C LEU A 571 5.98 -21.99 -38.18
N GLY A 572 5.73 -21.61 -39.43
CA GLY A 572 5.24 -22.53 -40.46
C GLY A 572 3.82 -23.01 -40.24
N ILE A 573 3.00 -22.26 -39.50
CA ILE A 573 1.57 -22.58 -39.31
C ILE A 573 0.84 -22.30 -40.62
N ALA A 574 0.35 -23.37 -41.27
CA ALA A 574 -0.39 -23.27 -42.51
C ALA A 574 -1.85 -22.85 -42.28
N ARG A 575 -2.45 -22.24 -43.30
CA ARG A 575 -3.91 -22.04 -43.37
C ARG A 575 -4.60 -23.42 -43.33
N GLY A 576 -5.72 -23.53 -42.62
CA GLY A 576 -6.42 -24.80 -42.36
C GLY A 576 -5.89 -25.60 -41.18
N ALA A 577 -4.89 -25.09 -40.43
CA ALA A 577 -4.34 -25.81 -39.29
C ALA A 577 -5.35 -26.01 -38.14
N LEU A 578 -5.22 -27.13 -37.43
CA LEU A 578 -5.86 -27.40 -36.14
C LEU A 578 -4.87 -27.07 -35.01
N LEU A 579 -5.16 -26.02 -34.24
CA LEU A 579 -4.33 -25.53 -33.16
C LEU A 579 -5.01 -25.71 -31.80
N MET A 580 -4.33 -26.32 -30.86
CA MET A 580 -4.69 -26.33 -29.45
C MET A 580 -3.80 -25.33 -28.70
N VAL A 581 -4.37 -24.18 -28.35
CA VAL A 581 -3.65 -23.01 -27.86
C VAL A 581 -3.67 -22.97 -26.34
N HIS A 582 -2.48 -22.88 -25.74
CA HIS A 582 -2.27 -22.54 -24.34
C HIS A 582 -1.59 -21.17 -24.30
N SER A 583 -1.93 -20.31 -23.33
CA SER A 583 -1.47 -18.92 -23.37
C SER A 583 -1.08 -18.34 -22.02
N SER A 584 -0.08 -17.45 -22.07
CA SER A 584 0.35 -16.59 -20.96
C SER A 584 0.58 -15.18 -21.54
N LEU A 585 -0.50 -14.46 -21.86
CA LEU A 585 -0.42 -13.15 -22.53
C LEU A 585 0.48 -12.12 -21.82
N ARG A 586 0.64 -12.24 -20.49
CA ARG A 586 1.54 -11.36 -19.70
C ARG A 586 2.99 -11.37 -20.17
N SER A 587 3.45 -12.39 -20.89
CA SER A 587 4.85 -12.47 -21.34
C SER A 587 5.12 -11.74 -22.64
N PHE A 588 4.10 -11.21 -23.35
CA PHE A 588 4.30 -10.51 -24.64
C PHE A 588 4.80 -9.07 -24.48
N GLY A 589 4.70 -8.50 -23.28
CA GLY A 589 4.70 -7.05 -23.07
C GLY A 589 3.28 -6.49 -23.14
N LYS A 590 3.08 -5.35 -23.80
CA LYS A 590 1.74 -4.79 -24.08
C LYS A 590 1.25 -5.27 -25.44
N ILE A 591 0.05 -5.86 -25.46
CA ILE A 591 -0.63 -6.22 -26.72
C ILE A 591 -1.68 -5.14 -27.01
N VAL A 592 -1.52 -4.41 -28.10
CA VAL A 592 -2.51 -3.45 -28.59
C VAL A 592 -3.74 -4.22 -29.06
N GLY A 593 -4.91 -3.88 -28.52
CA GLY A 593 -6.16 -4.64 -28.74
C GLY A 593 -6.33 -5.86 -27.82
N GLY A 594 -5.38 -6.13 -26.92
CA GLY A 594 -5.52 -7.15 -25.86
C GLY A 594 -5.71 -8.58 -26.40
N ALA A 595 -6.53 -9.36 -25.71
CA ALA A 595 -6.82 -10.75 -26.08
C ALA A 595 -7.54 -10.87 -27.43
N GLU A 596 -8.37 -9.88 -27.80
CA GLU A 596 -9.11 -9.88 -29.07
C GLU A 596 -8.15 -9.83 -30.26
N ALA A 597 -7.13 -8.96 -30.21
CA ALA A 597 -6.10 -8.91 -31.27
C ALA A 597 -5.36 -10.24 -31.44
N VAL A 598 -5.18 -11.02 -30.36
CA VAL A 598 -4.59 -12.37 -30.44
C VAL A 598 -5.56 -13.35 -31.12
N ILE A 599 -6.84 -13.31 -30.77
CA ILE A 599 -7.88 -14.17 -31.37
C ILE A 599 -8.02 -13.87 -32.86
N GLU A 600 -8.12 -12.60 -33.24
CA GLU A 600 -8.20 -12.17 -34.63
C GLU A 600 -6.95 -12.58 -35.43
N ALA A 601 -5.75 -12.42 -34.86
CA ALA A 601 -4.52 -12.88 -35.50
C ALA A 601 -4.52 -14.40 -35.72
N LEU A 602 -4.99 -15.19 -34.75
CA LEU A 602 -5.11 -16.65 -34.89
C LEU A 602 -6.14 -17.03 -35.96
N GLN A 603 -7.30 -16.36 -35.99
CA GLN A 603 -8.36 -16.59 -36.98
C GLN A 603 -7.89 -16.24 -38.39
N GLU A 604 -7.17 -15.13 -38.55
CA GLU A 604 -6.59 -14.71 -39.82
C GLU A 604 -5.50 -15.69 -40.29
N LEU A 605 -4.67 -16.18 -39.37
CA LEU A 605 -3.61 -17.15 -39.62
C LEU A 605 -4.15 -18.47 -40.19
N VAL A 606 -5.13 -19.08 -39.51
CA VAL A 606 -5.63 -20.41 -39.91
C VAL A 606 -6.81 -20.35 -40.89
N GLY A 607 -7.56 -19.24 -40.95
CA GLY A 607 -8.76 -19.12 -41.75
C GLY A 607 -9.93 -20.00 -41.26
N PRO A 608 -11.14 -19.84 -41.85
CA PRO A 608 -12.36 -20.51 -41.37
C PRO A 608 -12.35 -22.05 -41.50
N GLU A 609 -11.55 -22.58 -42.43
CA GLU A 609 -11.35 -24.03 -42.63
C GLU A 609 -10.48 -24.66 -41.52
N GLY A 610 -9.68 -23.84 -40.82
CA GLY A 610 -8.88 -24.28 -39.68
C GLY A 610 -9.70 -24.39 -38.40
N ILE A 611 -9.07 -24.91 -37.35
CA ILE A 611 -9.68 -24.99 -36.02
C ILE A 611 -8.74 -24.36 -35.00
N ILE A 612 -9.26 -23.44 -34.19
CA ILE A 612 -8.57 -22.92 -33.00
C ILE A 612 -9.30 -23.47 -31.79
N ALA A 613 -8.59 -24.19 -30.93
CA ALA A 613 -9.11 -24.76 -29.71
C ALA A 613 -8.33 -24.26 -28.50
N MET A 614 -9.01 -24.05 -27.37
CA MET A 614 -8.40 -23.63 -26.11
C MET A 614 -9.01 -24.39 -24.93
N PRO A 615 -8.21 -24.86 -23.95
CA PRO A 615 -8.73 -25.33 -22.68
C PRO A 615 -9.53 -24.23 -21.98
N ALA A 616 -10.71 -24.57 -21.47
CA ALA A 616 -11.66 -23.67 -20.83
C ALA A 616 -12.13 -24.29 -19.50
N PHE A 617 -11.21 -24.56 -18.58
CA PHE A 617 -11.56 -25.31 -17.37
C PHE A 617 -12.45 -24.52 -16.41
N THR A 618 -13.28 -25.25 -15.67
CA THR A 618 -14.15 -24.73 -14.62
C THR A 618 -13.97 -25.61 -13.38
N ASP A 619 -13.78 -25.01 -12.21
CA ASP A 619 -13.85 -25.78 -10.97
C ASP A 619 -15.32 -26.05 -10.64
N ALA A 620 -15.81 -27.18 -11.13
CA ALA A 620 -17.15 -27.68 -10.92
C ALA A 620 -17.17 -28.96 -10.08
N GLU A 621 -16.08 -29.27 -9.35
CA GLU A 621 -16.03 -30.45 -8.49
C GLU A 621 -17.13 -30.41 -7.42
N ASP A 622 -17.57 -31.60 -7.00
CA ASP A 622 -18.53 -31.71 -5.91
C ASP A 622 -17.90 -31.21 -4.60
N GLY A 623 -18.57 -30.28 -3.92
CA GLY A 623 -18.01 -29.56 -2.77
C GLY A 623 -17.24 -28.27 -3.10
N SER A 624 -17.03 -27.92 -4.38
CA SER A 624 -16.49 -26.60 -4.74
C SER A 624 -17.47 -25.46 -4.36
N PRO A 625 -16.99 -24.29 -3.94
CA PRO A 625 -17.85 -23.12 -3.68
C PRO A 625 -18.44 -22.50 -4.96
N ASN A 626 -17.98 -22.92 -6.14
CA ASN A 626 -18.46 -22.40 -7.42
C ASN A 626 -19.85 -22.94 -7.79
N PRO A 627 -20.60 -22.23 -8.67
CA PRO A 627 -21.85 -22.76 -9.20
C PRO A 627 -21.62 -23.99 -10.09
N PRO A 628 -22.65 -24.86 -10.25
CA PRO A 628 -22.60 -25.97 -11.20
C PRO A 628 -22.23 -25.52 -12.62
N PHE A 629 -21.58 -26.41 -13.37
CA PHE A 629 -21.16 -26.12 -14.73
C PHE A 629 -22.35 -25.95 -15.69
N VAL A 630 -22.31 -24.87 -16.45
CA VAL A 630 -23.20 -24.55 -17.58
C VAL A 630 -22.34 -23.98 -18.70
N ALA A 631 -22.19 -24.68 -19.82
CA ALA A 631 -21.19 -24.35 -20.85
C ALA A 631 -21.25 -22.90 -21.36
N ALA A 632 -22.47 -22.34 -21.52
CA ALA A 632 -22.68 -20.98 -21.99
C ALA A 632 -22.33 -19.90 -20.94
N GLU A 633 -22.43 -20.22 -19.65
CA GLU A 633 -22.43 -19.24 -18.57
C GLU A 633 -21.16 -19.30 -17.71
N SER A 634 -20.67 -20.50 -17.43
CA SER A 634 -19.55 -20.70 -16.51
C SER A 634 -18.30 -19.96 -17.00
N PRO A 635 -17.62 -19.19 -16.12
CA PRO A 635 -16.36 -18.56 -16.49
C PRO A 635 -15.26 -19.61 -16.68
N VAL A 636 -14.20 -19.24 -17.39
CA VAL A 636 -12.95 -20.01 -17.37
C VAL A 636 -12.14 -19.63 -16.13
N GLU A 637 -11.53 -20.62 -15.50
CA GLU A 637 -10.74 -20.39 -14.29
C GLU A 637 -9.53 -19.50 -14.51
N LYS A 638 -9.25 -18.64 -13.52
CA LYS A 638 -8.20 -17.62 -13.61
C LYS A 638 -6.80 -18.21 -13.85
N TRP A 639 -6.54 -19.44 -13.38
CA TRP A 639 -5.26 -20.12 -13.58
C TRP A 639 -5.06 -20.68 -15.00
N VAL A 640 -6.13 -20.83 -15.79
CA VAL A 640 -6.06 -21.22 -17.20
C VAL A 640 -5.62 -20.02 -18.05
N GLY A 641 -6.12 -18.83 -17.71
CA GLY A 641 -5.72 -17.55 -18.32
C GLY A 641 -6.89 -16.75 -18.88
N VAL A 642 -6.61 -15.49 -19.22
CA VAL A 642 -7.65 -14.55 -19.72
C VAL A 642 -8.06 -14.82 -21.17
N LEU A 643 -7.15 -15.34 -22.01
CA LEU A 643 -7.41 -15.54 -23.43
C LEU A 643 -8.55 -16.55 -23.68
N PRO A 644 -8.61 -17.72 -23.02
CA PRO A 644 -9.73 -18.64 -23.23
C PRO A 644 -11.09 -18.11 -22.75
N ASP A 645 -11.12 -17.28 -21.69
CA ASP A 645 -12.36 -16.65 -21.21
C ASP A 645 -12.88 -15.56 -22.15
N VAL A 646 -11.99 -14.85 -22.85
CA VAL A 646 -12.38 -13.93 -23.92
C VAL A 646 -12.80 -14.73 -25.15
N PHE A 647 -12.02 -15.75 -25.53
CA PHE A 647 -12.28 -16.60 -26.68
C PHE A 647 -13.64 -17.30 -26.61
N ARG A 648 -14.05 -17.84 -25.45
CA ARG A 648 -15.38 -18.48 -25.33
C ARG A 648 -16.55 -17.54 -25.62
N ARG A 649 -16.35 -16.22 -25.46
CA ARG A 649 -17.36 -15.18 -25.69
C ARG A 649 -17.26 -14.59 -27.10
N HIS A 650 -16.21 -14.93 -27.85
CA HIS A 650 -16.01 -14.44 -29.20
C HIS A 650 -17.05 -15.04 -30.16
N PRO A 651 -17.56 -14.28 -31.13
CA PRO A 651 -18.49 -14.79 -32.13
C PRO A 651 -17.98 -16.05 -32.83
N GLY A 652 -18.85 -17.04 -32.99
CA GLY A 652 -18.57 -18.31 -33.67
C GLY A 652 -17.79 -19.34 -32.84
N VAL A 653 -17.48 -19.07 -31.57
CA VAL A 653 -16.84 -20.03 -30.66
C VAL A 653 -17.88 -20.88 -29.95
N ILE A 654 -17.60 -22.18 -29.86
CA ILE A 654 -18.45 -23.16 -29.17
C ILE A 654 -17.64 -23.79 -28.04
N ARG A 655 -18.29 -24.15 -26.92
CA ARG A 655 -17.66 -24.85 -25.79
C ARG A 655 -18.22 -26.26 -25.63
N SER A 656 -17.35 -27.24 -25.40
CA SER A 656 -17.76 -28.62 -25.09
C SER A 656 -18.49 -28.71 -23.74
N GLN A 657 -19.26 -29.77 -23.54
CA GLN A 657 -20.09 -29.98 -22.34
C GLN A 657 -19.36 -30.62 -21.14
N HIS A 658 -18.03 -30.74 -21.16
CA HIS A 658 -17.30 -31.38 -20.07
C HIS A 658 -17.24 -30.47 -18.81
N PRO A 659 -17.67 -30.92 -17.62
CA PRO A 659 -17.85 -30.03 -16.46
C PRO A 659 -16.57 -29.42 -15.90
N THR A 660 -15.46 -30.15 -15.90
CA THR A 660 -14.18 -29.66 -15.34
C THR A 660 -13.17 -29.26 -16.42
N HIS A 661 -12.99 -30.09 -17.45
CA HIS A 661 -11.97 -29.94 -18.50
C HIS A 661 -12.52 -29.56 -19.89
N SER A 662 -13.54 -28.70 -19.96
CA SER A 662 -14.08 -28.29 -21.27
C SER A 662 -13.06 -27.61 -22.18
N VAL A 663 -13.29 -27.68 -23.48
CA VAL A 663 -12.52 -27.03 -24.55
C VAL A 663 -13.45 -26.09 -25.32
N CYS A 664 -12.99 -24.88 -25.60
CA CYS A 664 -13.61 -23.97 -26.56
C CYS A 664 -12.97 -24.16 -27.93
N ALA A 665 -13.75 -24.11 -29.01
CA ALA A 665 -13.23 -24.17 -30.37
C ALA A 665 -13.96 -23.23 -31.33
N TRP A 666 -13.20 -22.75 -32.32
CA TRP A 666 -13.65 -21.93 -33.44
C TRP A 666 -13.23 -22.58 -34.76
N GLY A 667 -14.02 -22.39 -35.81
CA GLY A 667 -13.78 -22.92 -37.16
C GLY A 667 -15.00 -23.69 -37.68
N GLN A 668 -15.07 -23.91 -38.99
CA GLN A 668 -16.23 -24.54 -39.64
C GLN A 668 -16.56 -25.92 -39.06
N ASN A 669 -15.54 -26.68 -38.65
CA ASN A 669 -15.68 -28.03 -38.10
C ASN A 669 -15.55 -28.09 -36.55
N ALA A 670 -15.68 -26.96 -35.85
CA ALA A 670 -15.50 -26.89 -34.39
C ALA A 670 -16.47 -27.79 -33.61
N GLN A 671 -17.75 -27.86 -34.03
CA GLN A 671 -18.75 -28.69 -33.37
C GLN A 671 -18.41 -30.19 -33.45
N GLU A 672 -18.01 -30.65 -34.63
CA GLU A 672 -17.58 -32.03 -34.86
C GLU A 672 -16.31 -32.36 -34.07
N PHE A 673 -15.36 -31.41 -33.99
CA PHE A 673 -14.16 -31.56 -33.19
C PHE A 673 -14.46 -31.68 -31.68
N LEU A 674 -15.41 -30.89 -31.16
CA LEU A 674 -15.77 -30.88 -29.74
C LEU A 674 -16.69 -32.03 -29.32
N ALA A 675 -17.43 -32.64 -30.24
CA ALA A 675 -18.33 -33.75 -29.94
C ALA A 675 -17.58 -34.95 -29.33
N SER A 676 -18.13 -35.59 -28.31
CA SER A 676 -17.58 -36.82 -27.73
C SER A 676 -18.73 -37.76 -27.40
N GLU A 677 -18.56 -39.06 -27.70
CA GLU A 677 -19.53 -40.10 -27.35
C GLU A 677 -19.53 -40.39 -25.84
N THR A 678 -18.43 -40.05 -25.17
CA THR A 678 -18.19 -40.24 -23.74
C THR A 678 -17.79 -38.89 -23.10
N PRO A 679 -18.72 -37.93 -22.99
CA PRO A 679 -18.42 -36.55 -22.61
C PRO A 679 -17.98 -36.36 -21.14
N LEU A 680 -18.08 -37.41 -20.32
CA LEU A 680 -17.64 -37.41 -18.92
C LEU A 680 -16.28 -38.07 -18.72
N ASP A 681 -15.66 -38.59 -19.78
CA ASP A 681 -14.26 -39.00 -19.79
C ASP A 681 -13.44 -37.90 -20.47
N ILE A 682 -12.55 -37.26 -19.69
CA ILE A 682 -11.76 -36.10 -20.13
C ILE A 682 -10.91 -36.43 -21.37
N PHE A 683 -10.32 -37.63 -21.38
CA PHE A 683 -9.35 -38.06 -22.37
C PHE A 683 -9.85 -39.28 -23.14
N SER A 684 -11.16 -39.39 -23.38
CA SER A 684 -11.68 -40.51 -24.13
C SER A 684 -11.14 -40.58 -25.57
N LEU A 685 -11.28 -41.73 -26.23
CA LEU A 685 -10.86 -41.89 -27.62
C LEU A 685 -11.71 -41.08 -28.62
N THR A 686 -12.83 -40.51 -28.17
CA THR A 686 -13.65 -39.58 -28.97
C THR A 686 -13.47 -38.13 -28.55
N SER A 687 -12.61 -37.86 -27.56
CA SER A 687 -12.39 -36.52 -27.00
C SER A 687 -11.69 -35.57 -27.99
N PRO A 688 -11.79 -34.25 -27.78
CA PRO A 688 -11.04 -33.25 -28.53
C PRO A 688 -9.53 -33.49 -28.50
N TRP A 689 -9.01 -34.04 -27.39
CA TRP A 689 -7.59 -34.36 -27.24
C TRP A 689 -7.17 -35.52 -28.13
N ARG A 690 -8.00 -36.55 -28.29
CA ARG A 690 -7.72 -37.65 -29.22
C ARG A 690 -7.84 -37.19 -30.67
N LYS A 691 -8.88 -36.43 -31.00
CA LYS A 691 -9.07 -35.85 -32.34
C LYS A 691 -7.93 -34.91 -32.74
N LEU A 692 -7.33 -34.22 -31.78
CA LEU A 692 -6.13 -33.41 -31.99
C LEU A 692 -4.96 -34.26 -32.52
N LEU A 693 -4.78 -35.48 -31.99
CA LEU A 693 -3.76 -36.43 -32.47
C LEU A 693 -4.12 -37.00 -33.85
N ASP A 694 -5.35 -37.50 -33.98
CA ASP A 694 -5.80 -38.21 -35.18
C ASP A 694 -5.82 -37.30 -36.42
N ARG A 695 -6.07 -35.99 -36.24
CA ARG A 695 -6.11 -34.99 -37.33
C ARG A 695 -4.79 -34.26 -37.56
N GLY A 696 -3.68 -34.70 -36.97
CA GLY A 696 -2.36 -34.06 -37.14
C GLY A 696 -2.31 -32.62 -36.62
N GLY A 697 -3.02 -32.37 -35.52
CA GLY A 697 -3.09 -31.06 -34.88
C GLY A 697 -1.78 -30.64 -34.20
N LYS A 698 -1.73 -29.38 -33.77
CA LYS A 698 -0.53 -28.78 -33.17
C LYS A 698 -0.86 -28.13 -31.83
N LEU A 699 0.06 -28.22 -30.89
CA LEU A 699 0.01 -27.47 -29.64
C LEU A 699 0.76 -26.16 -29.83
N LEU A 700 0.08 -25.04 -29.62
CA LEU A 700 0.66 -23.70 -29.67
C LEU A 700 0.69 -23.11 -28.25
N PHE A 701 1.90 -22.86 -27.75
CA PHE A 701 2.11 -22.20 -26.47
C PHE A 701 2.49 -20.75 -26.72
N LEU A 702 1.54 -19.85 -26.46
CA LEU A 702 1.77 -18.40 -26.51
C LEU A 702 2.41 -17.96 -25.19
N GLY A 703 3.72 -17.69 -25.21
CA GLY A 703 4.44 -17.29 -24.02
C GLY A 703 4.82 -18.45 -23.11
N GLU A 704 5.09 -18.14 -21.83
CA GLU A 704 5.53 -19.12 -20.81
C GLU A 704 4.38 -19.98 -20.24
N ALA A 705 3.60 -20.58 -21.15
CA ALA A 705 2.40 -21.38 -20.89
C ALA A 705 2.65 -22.91 -20.91
N ILE A 706 3.88 -23.34 -21.14
CA ILE A 706 4.20 -24.76 -21.40
C ILE A 706 3.93 -25.69 -20.23
N GLY A 707 3.97 -25.15 -19.01
CA GLY A 707 3.60 -25.88 -17.81
C GLY A 707 2.11 -26.27 -17.77
N GLY A 708 1.25 -25.61 -18.56
CA GLY A 708 -0.17 -25.95 -18.67
C GLY A 708 -0.49 -26.99 -19.73
N ASN A 709 0.49 -27.72 -20.26
CA ASN A 709 0.30 -28.68 -21.36
C ASN A 709 -0.59 -29.86 -20.95
N THR A 710 -1.90 -29.69 -21.08
CA THR A 710 -2.90 -30.69 -20.69
C THR A 710 -2.82 -31.95 -21.55
N TYR A 711 -2.26 -31.86 -22.77
CA TYR A 711 -2.11 -33.01 -23.64
C TYR A 711 -1.21 -34.10 -23.04
N LEU A 712 -0.28 -33.76 -22.14
CA LEU A 712 0.51 -34.76 -21.41
C LEU A 712 -0.36 -35.66 -20.54
N HIS A 713 -1.44 -35.12 -19.96
CA HIS A 713 -2.40 -35.91 -19.19
C HIS A 713 -3.19 -36.86 -20.10
N ALA A 714 -3.45 -36.49 -21.35
CA ALA A 714 -4.04 -37.41 -22.33
C ALA A 714 -3.13 -38.62 -22.57
N LEU A 715 -1.81 -38.40 -22.69
CA LEU A 715 -0.84 -39.49 -22.85
C LEU A 715 -0.73 -40.35 -21.57
N GLU A 716 -0.77 -39.75 -20.39
CA GLU A 716 -0.83 -40.48 -19.12
C GLU A 716 -2.10 -41.37 -19.05
N ALA A 717 -3.26 -40.85 -19.46
CA ALA A 717 -4.51 -41.61 -19.50
C ALA A 717 -4.45 -42.78 -20.49
N TRP A 718 -4.01 -42.52 -21.73
CA TRP A 718 -3.99 -43.53 -22.80
C TRP A 718 -2.92 -44.62 -22.60
N HIS A 719 -1.75 -44.24 -22.06
CA HIS A 719 -0.58 -45.11 -22.06
C HIS A 719 -0.07 -45.51 -20.69
N LEU A 720 -0.43 -44.81 -19.61
CA LEU A 720 0.08 -45.12 -18.26
C LEU A 720 -1.01 -45.54 -17.27
N GLY A 721 -2.28 -45.16 -17.50
CA GLY A 721 -3.45 -45.77 -16.87
C GLY A 721 -3.64 -45.51 -15.37
N TYR A 722 -3.04 -44.45 -14.81
CA TYR A 722 -3.14 -44.11 -13.38
C TYR A 722 -4.02 -42.89 -13.08
N MET A 723 -4.84 -42.44 -14.03
CA MET A 723 -5.74 -41.32 -13.79
C MET A 723 -6.85 -41.67 -12.80
N ASP A 724 -7.32 -40.68 -12.05
CA ASP A 724 -8.36 -40.85 -11.05
C ASP A 724 -9.75 -40.60 -11.63
N GLU A 725 -10.76 -40.73 -10.78
CA GLU A 725 -12.14 -40.35 -11.04
C GLU A 725 -12.54 -39.30 -9.99
N THR A 726 -13.40 -38.36 -10.37
CA THR A 726 -13.99 -37.37 -9.45
C THR A 726 -15.49 -37.23 -9.72
N TYR A 727 -16.17 -36.41 -8.93
CA TYR A 727 -17.56 -36.03 -9.14
C TYR A 727 -17.64 -34.53 -9.43
N ALA A 728 -18.49 -34.15 -10.37
CA ALA A 728 -18.69 -32.76 -10.75
C ALA A 728 -20.17 -32.40 -10.85
N ARG A 729 -20.48 -31.13 -10.60
CA ARG A 729 -21.85 -30.59 -10.64
C ARG A 729 -22.14 -29.98 -12.02
N MET A 730 -23.23 -30.41 -12.64
CA MET A 730 -23.74 -29.94 -13.94
C MET A 730 -25.23 -29.61 -13.80
N GLY A 731 -25.58 -28.32 -13.75
CA GLY A 731 -26.90 -27.89 -13.32
C GLY A 731 -27.26 -28.53 -11.96
N ASP A 732 -28.42 -29.18 -11.89
CA ASP A 732 -28.90 -29.84 -10.66
C ASP A 732 -28.35 -31.27 -10.46
N LYS A 733 -27.42 -31.73 -11.30
CA LYS A 733 -26.91 -33.12 -11.28
C LYS A 733 -25.47 -33.18 -10.80
N VAL A 734 -25.13 -34.24 -10.08
CA VAL A 734 -23.75 -34.66 -9.84
C VAL A 734 -23.43 -35.80 -10.81
N VAL A 735 -22.35 -35.67 -11.56
CA VAL A 735 -21.90 -36.63 -12.56
C VAL A 735 -20.51 -37.17 -12.22
N LYS A 736 -20.27 -38.44 -12.54
CA LYS A 736 -18.95 -39.06 -12.37
C LYS A 736 -18.06 -38.69 -13.56
N VAL A 737 -16.89 -38.11 -13.28
CA VAL A 737 -15.87 -37.73 -14.26
C VAL A 737 -14.74 -38.75 -14.23
N GLN A 738 -14.34 -39.21 -15.42
CA GLN A 738 -13.27 -40.19 -15.60
C GLN A 738 -12.01 -39.54 -16.16
N ASN A 739 -10.87 -40.20 -15.90
CA ASN A 739 -9.54 -39.75 -16.29
C ASN A 739 -9.18 -38.36 -15.73
N TYR A 740 -9.57 -38.10 -14.48
CA TYR A 740 -9.31 -36.84 -13.77
C TYR A 740 -7.84 -36.73 -13.35
N PRO A 741 -7.11 -35.66 -13.74
CA PRO A 741 -5.71 -35.49 -13.45
C PRO A 741 -5.45 -34.95 -12.02
N ASP A 742 -5.87 -35.71 -11.00
CA ASP A 742 -5.70 -35.31 -9.59
C ASP A 742 -4.29 -35.60 -9.04
N GLY A 743 -4.01 -34.97 -7.89
CA GLY A 743 -2.85 -35.19 -7.05
C GLY A 743 -1.57 -34.52 -7.57
N CYS A 744 -0.51 -34.64 -6.78
CA CYS A 744 0.78 -34.10 -7.17
C CYS A 744 1.34 -34.79 -8.44
N ARG A 745 1.60 -34.02 -9.49
CA ARG A 745 2.22 -34.46 -10.77
C ARG A 745 3.65 -33.94 -10.91
N GLY A 746 4.53 -34.27 -9.97
CA GLY A 746 5.95 -33.92 -10.07
C GLY A 746 6.28 -32.42 -10.13
N GLY A 747 5.29 -31.55 -9.90
CA GLY A 747 5.42 -30.10 -10.03
C GLY A 747 5.88 -29.62 -11.41
N TRP A 748 5.81 -30.45 -12.46
CA TRP A 748 6.40 -30.13 -13.77
C TRP A 748 5.76 -28.88 -14.40
N TYR A 749 4.50 -28.62 -14.11
CA TYR A 749 3.81 -27.38 -14.49
C TYR A 749 4.45 -26.12 -13.88
N LYS A 750 5.06 -26.20 -12.69
CA LYS A 750 5.84 -25.11 -12.06
C LYS A 750 7.26 -25.03 -12.59
N LEU A 751 7.86 -26.17 -12.91
CA LEU A 751 9.23 -26.26 -13.45
C LEU A 751 9.30 -25.76 -14.91
N LYS A 752 8.19 -25.87 -15.67
CA LYS A 752 8.08 -25.45 -17.06
C LYS A 752 9.18 -26.10 -17.90
N ARG A 753 9.99 -25.30 -18.59
CA ARG A 753 11.13 -25.76 -19.40
C ARG A 753 12.21 -26.49 -18.60
N ARG A 754 12.27 -26.30 -17.28
CA ARG A 754 13.19 -27.04 -16.40
C ARG A 754 12.67 -28.42 -16.02
N ALA A 755 11.45 -28.79 -16.41
CA ALA A 755 10.90 -30.09 -16.12
C ALA A 755 11.68 -31.20 -16.85
N PRO A 756 11.88 -32.38 -16.24
CA PRO A 756 12.62 -33.48 -16.85
C PRO A 756 12.09 -33.90 -18.23
N TYR A 757 10.75 -33.96 -18.39
CA TYR A 757 10.14 -34.30 -19.69
C TYR A 757 10.50 -33.27 -20.77
N TRP A 758 10.54 -31.98 -20.42
CA TRP A 758 10.86 -30.92 -21.36
C TRP A 758 12.32 -31.00 -21.82
N GLN A 759 13.25 -31.19 -20.88
CA GLN A 759 14.67 -31.38 -21.18
C GLN A 759 14.93 -32.64 -22.04
N ALA A 760 14.09 -33.68 -21.89
CA ALA A 760 14.15 -34.85 -22.76
C ALA A 760 13.62 -34.54 -24.17
N LEU A 761 12.52 -33.78 -24.28
CA LEU A 761 11.96 -33.33 -25.56
C LEU A 761 12.90 -32.38 -26.32
N GLU A 762 13.64 -31.50 -25.65
CA GLU A 762 14.63 -30.61 -26.29
C GLU A 762 15.69 -31.37 -27.10
N LYS A 763 15.99 -32.61 -26.73
CA LYS A 763 16.97 -33.46 -27.43
C LYS A 763 16.42 -34.10 -28.71
N THR A 764 15.12 -34.02 -28.97
CA THR A 764 14.49 -34.69 -30.12
C THR A 764 14.39 -33.80 -31.36
N GLY A 765 14.57 -32.48 -31.21
CA GLY A 765 14.51 -31.50 -32.30
C GLY A 765 13.10 -31.18 -32.82
N ILE A 766 12.04 -31.66 -32.16
CA ILE A 766 10.64 -31.46 -32.60
C ILE A 766 10.05 -30.10 -32.20
N ILE A 767 10.78 -29.31 -31.40
CA ILE A 767 10.33 -28.03 -30.85
C ILE A 767 10.60 -26.92 -31.86
N GLN A 768 9.56 -26.25 -32.33
CA GLN A 768 9.66 -25.04 -33.16
C GLN A 768 9.35 -23.81 -32.33
N GLU A 769 10.13 -22.75 -32.47
CA GLU A 769 9.98 -21.56 -31.64
C GLU A 769 10.29 -20.27 -32.38
N ASN A 770 9.64 -19.21 -31.91
CA ASN A 770 9.88 -17.84 -32.31
C ASN A 770 9.68 -16.90 -31.12
N THR A 771 10.10 -15.64 -31.25
CA THR A 771 9.85 -14.59 -30.26
C THR A 771 8.93 -13.53 -30.87
N ILE A 772 7.87 -13.17 -30.14
CA ILE A 772 6.92 -12.11 -30.52
C ILE A 772 6.83 -11.13 -29.34
N GLY A 773 7.30 -9.90 -29.54
CA GLY A 773 7.49 -8.96 -28.44
C GLY A 773 8.46 -9.55 -27.41
N ASP A 774 8.05 -9.63 -26.15
CA ASP A 774 8.85 -10.25 -25.09
C ASP A 774 8.56 -11.76 -24.92
N ALA A 775 7.60 -12.32 -25.68
CA ALA A 775 7.14 -13.69 -25.49
C ALA A 775 7.85 -14.68 -26.42
N ARG A 776 8.39 -15.75 -25.82
CA ARG A 776 8.74 -16.96 -26.56
C ARG A 776 7.47 -17.74 -26.87
N VAL A 777 7.26 -18.05 -28.15
CA VAL A 777 6.13 -18.81 -28.67
C VAL A 777 6.64 -20.15 -29.15
N THR A 778 5.99 -21.23 -28.74
CA THR A 778 6.41 -22.60 -29.03
C THR A 778 5.31 -23.36 -29.76
N LEU A 779 5.67 -24.05 -30.83
CA LEU A 779 4.81 -24.92 -31.61
C LEU A 779 5.32 -26.36 -31.54
N LEU A 780 4.41 -27.29 -31.28
CA LEU A 780 4.68 -28.73 -31.27
C LEU A 780 3.66 -29.44 -32.15
N ASP A 781 4.15 -30.27 -33.07
CA ASP A 781 3.30 -31.22 -33.78
C ASP A 781 2.92 -32.38 -32.85
N VAL A 782 1.63 -32.65 -32.74
CA VAL A 782 1.11 -33.57 -31.72
C VAL A 782 1.51 -35.02 -32.02
N GLN A 783 1.62 -35.42 -33.28
CA GLN A 783 2.05 -36.77 -33.64
C GLN A 783 3.53 -36.98 -33.30
N GLN A 784 4.37 -35.99 -33.61
CA GLN A 784 5.79 -36.02 -33.24
C GLN A 784 5.99 -36.00 -31.73
N LEU A 785 5.22 -35.18 -31.01
CA LEU A 785 5.24 -35.12 -29.55
C LEU A 785 4.86 -36.46 -28.94
N THR A 786 3.78 -37.09 -29.40
CA THR A 786 3.33 -38.40 -28.92
C THR A 786 4.40 -39.45 -29.15
N ALA A 787 4.95 -39.54 -30.37
CA ALA A 787 6.02 -40.49 -30.67
C ALA A 787 7.27 -40.28 -29.79
N ALA A 788 7.66 -39.03 -29.53
CA ALA A 788 8.77 -38.70 -28.65
C ALA A 788 8.47 -39.06 -27.19
N MET A 789 7.28 -38.70 -26.69
CA MET A 789 6.87 -38.99 -25.32
C MET A 789 6.73 -40.47 -25.04
N LEU A 790 6.26 -41.28 -26.01
CA LEU A 790 6.22 -42.74 -25.85
C LEU A 790 7.62 -43.35 -25.70
N LYS A 791 8.62 -42.85 -26.43
CA LYS A 791 10.02 -43.25 -26.23
C LYS A 791 10.53 -42.83 -24.86
N ILE A 792 10.15 -41.64 -24.39
CA ILE A 792 10.51 -41.14 -23.06
C ILE A 792 9.85 -41.99 -21.96
N PHE A 793 8.55 -42.31 -22.08
CA PHE A 793 7.82 -43.16 -21.15
C PHE A 793 8.35 -44.60 -21.14
N ALA A 794 8.80 -45.13 -22.28
CA ALA A 794 9.45 -46.44 -22.29
C ALA A 794 10.74 -46.46 -21.47
N ALA A 795 11.47 -45.34 -21.37
CA ALA A 795 12.68 -45.21 -20.57
C ALA A 795 12.40 -44.85 -19.10
N ASP A 796 11.44 -43.97 -18.83
CA ASP A 796 11.01 -43.56 -17.49
C ASP A 796 9.48 -43.31 -17.47
N PRO A 797 8.65 -44.34 -17.21
CA PRO A 797 7.19 -44.21 -17.16
C PRO A 797 6.69 -43.24 -16.08
N ALA A 798 7.54 -42.91 -15.11
CA ALA A 798 7.22 -42.03 -13.99
C ALA A 798 7.83 -40.63 -14.15
N ILE A 799 8.32 -40.24 -15.34
CA ILE A 799 9.01 -38.96 -15.57
C ILE A 799 8.17 -37.72 -15.22
N LEU A 800 6.84 -37.84 -15.23
CA LEU A 800 5.90 -36.77 -14.86
C LEU A 800 5.55 -36.76 -13.36
N LEU A 801 6.18 -37.62 -12.54
CA LEU A 801 5.94 -37.74 -11.10
C LEU A 801 7.22 -37.43 -10.30
N HIS A 802 7.08 -36.96 -9.06
CA HIS A 802 8.24 -36.74 -8.19
C HIS A 802 8.90 -38.07 -7.83
N LYS A 803 10.25 -38.10 -7.82
CA LYS A 803 11.00 -39.26 -7.34
C LYS A 803 11.05 -39.36 -5.80
N SER A 804 10.79 -38.27 -5.08
CA SER A 804 10.82 -38.16 -3.61
C SER A 804 9.58 -38.78 -2.90
N GLY A 805 9.53 -38.66 -1.57
CA GLY A 805 8.49 -39.22 -0.66
C GLY A 805 7.10 -38.57 -0.74
N CYS A 806 6.71 -38.00 -1.87
CA CYS A 806 5.35 -37.49 -2.08
C CYS A 806 4.34 -38.65 -2.15
N ARG A 807 3.30 -38.59 -1.31
CA ARG A 807 2.26 -39.64 -1.20
C ARG A 807 1.51 -39.85 -2.51
N ASP A 808 0.97 -38.80 -3.13
CA ASP A 808 0.18 -38.90 -4.37
C ASP A 808 1.02 -39.49 -5.51
N CYS A 809 2.25 -38.98 -5.68
CA CYS A 809 3.17 -39.51 -6.70
C CYS A 809 3.53 -40.99 -6.43
N ALA A 810 3.58 -41.45 -5.18
CA ALA A 810 3.80 -42.86 -4.87
C ALA A 810 2.57 -43.72 -5.24
N GLN A 811 1.36 -43.23 -4.96
CA GLN A 811 0.12 -43.91 -5.35
C GLN A 811 -0.06 -43.98 -6.87
N HIS A 812 0.30 -42.93 -7.60
CA HIS A 812 0.27 -42.91 -9.06
C HIS A 812 1.30 -43.88 -9.63
N ARG A 813 2.53 -43.88 -9.10
CA ARG A 813 3.58 -44.85 -9.50
C ARG A 813 3.14 -46.29 -9.33
N ALA A 814 2.45 -46.62 -8.23
CA ALA A 814 1.96 -47.97 -7.96
C ALA A 814 0.89 -48.44 -8.96
N ARG A 815 0.21 -47.51 -9.65
CA ARG A 815 -0.85 -47.79 -10.62
C ARG A 815 -0.37 -47.70 -12.08
N ILE A 816 0.88 -47.33 -12.33
CA ILE A 816 1.42 -47.24 -13.70
C ILE A 816 1.32 -48.60 -14.39
N SER A 817 0.65 -48.61 -15.53
CA SER A 817 0.59 -49.74 -16.46
C SER A 817 0.94 -49.24 -17.85
N PHE A 818 2.24 -49.18 -18.18
CA PHE A 818 2.69 -48.69 -19.47
C PHE A 818 2.24 -49.59 -20.63
N LYS A 819 1.55 -49.02 -21.61
CA LYS A 819 1.12 -49.68 -22.84
C LYS A 819 1.85 -49.06 -24.05
N PRO A 820 2.98 -49.64 -24.49
CA PRO A 820 3.59 -49.28 -25.76
C PRO A 820 2.65 -49.82 -26.85
N GLN A 821 1.87 -48.95 -27.49
CA GLN A 821 1.10 -49.37 -28.68
C GLN A 821 2.05 -49.66 -29.84
#